data_AF-A0A7J4TW03-F1
#
_entry.id   AF-A0A7J4TW03-F1
#
_cell.length_a   1.000
_cell.length_b   1.000
_cell.length_c   1.000
_cell.angle_alpha   90.00
_cell.angle_beta   90.00
_cell.angle_gamma   90.00
#
_symmetry.space_group_name_H-M   'P 1'
#
loop_
_entity.id
_entity.type
_entity.pdbx_description
1 polymer ?
#
loop_
_entity_poly.entity_id
_entity_poly.type
_entity_poly.pdbx_seq_one_letter_code
_entity_poly.pdbx_strand_id
1 'polypeptide(L)'
;MPLLKSKLRLTGNFWHRMIGMQDLTQKNPFYAISMVLLMIAMSLSQTSGVLLEDENRERNTTQISQASESSFLFDTGTRHDSVNAMAYSPTGDLVVGGTLCALYELPDSPETCSITIDEAVISTDEYASAYILTMDPSGVPKDIQMFNSDGGDRVDSIVFAQNGDMLVAGSACWLQDTSCTLTGFGISLPAVDEGGDAWIARLGQGGEAVWSFMIGSKGFDTIHSIAESPDGSIYITGTFCQGVSLLCKIPIGDQLHQSKGGADVMLAKLSSEGDVIWSKSFGSGSTDTDMFNSWYSLSQKGLVATEDGGVLISGWACESWNANCQMTIETGYVVYNHNAYILKYASNGSIERLTTMNGDGADFVQAMVAVNDDKVLIAGNHYSSTLYAGSLSVYNSGGSDAWYAIYNHSSHLFEDLWDSNSDGNEAFHSAVVTPDGNLVLGGTQCWGNGADCPFSIETKPGSESTRYSSTNAEGFLMLHDIEWDSIAWMRGIDVHDYSDSTASYLSDLAVSNTGNIAANFPVCVSDNHTDCTAGIGNQIFSSVDNATLIYQITFDSDGDGIMDAHDLCLTSPEAGWVSIPASDFDGDGCRDSDQDDDDDGDGVDDSSDHFPMNPLEWQDTDGDGIGDNQDGDDDSDGWTDAEEAGCGSTDPLSASDTPLDTDGDGACNHIDSDDDGDDVDDVLDAFPLEICASLDRDMDGMPDQLTVPGCPTSLLVDSDDDNDGVLDADDVDPLDSDVGGDSDGDGKPDWVTGDATSRYDQDSDDDNDGVLDVDDAFPLVPTESVDSDGDGIGDNTDTDDDDDGWSDYDETQCNSDPLVPTDIPRDADKDGTCDVMESSLSFESYAPIVVVLVLVLAAGMALSARMGQKSFTPTVPPSPPPLPLKEEDED
;
A
#
# COMPACT_ATOMS: atom_id res chain seq x y z
N MET A 1 -3.23 -20.29 27.08
CA MET A 1 -3.39 -19.21 28.09
C MET A 1 -2.07 -18.73 28.73
N PRO A 2 -1.21 -19.56 29.38
CA PRO A 2 0.01 -19.04 30.02
C PRO A 2 0.96 -18.29 29.05
N LEU A 3 1.10 -18.80 27.82
CA LEU A 3 1.91 -18.21 26.76
C LEU A 3 1.36 -16.90 26.16
N LEU A 4 0.10 -16.53 26.42
CA LEU A 4 -0.46 -15.25 25.94
C LEU A 4 -0.15 -14.06 26.87
N LYS A 5 0.46 -14.29 28.04
CA LYS A 5 0.75 -13.23 29.03
C LYS A 5 2.11 -12.54 28.85
N SER A 6 2.94 -12.97 27.89
CA SER A 6 4.29 -12.42 27.67
C SER A 6 4.40 -11.44 26.50
N LYS A 7 3.48 -11.44 25.53
CA LYS A 7 3.53 -10.57 24.34
C LYS A 7 2.62 -9.32 24.38
N LEU A 8 1.66 -9.22 25.31
CA LEU A 8 0.70 -8.10 25.36
C LEU A 8 0.85 -7.26 26.63
N ARG A 9 1.45 -6.06 26.51
CA ARG A 9 1.48 -5.03 27.56
C ARG A 9 0.22 -4.14 27.49
N LEU A 10 -0.94 -4.68 27.88
CA LEU A 10 -2.18 -3.90 27.99
C LEU A 10 -2.49 -3.51 29.44
N THR A 11 -3.02 -2.31 29.64
CA THR A 11 -3.24 -1.70 30.97
C THR A 11 -4.52 -2.21 31.65
N GLY A 12 -4.60 -2.07 32.97
CA GLY A 12 -5.50 -2.85 33.83
C GLY A 12 -7.02 -2.61 33.70
N ASN A 13 -7.47 -1.64 32.90
CA ASN A 13 -8.87 -1.20 32.91
C ASN A 13 -9.82 -2.10 32.10
N PHE A 14 -9.34 -2.85 31.10
CA PHE A 14 -10.21 -3.64 30.20
C PHE A 14 -10.98 -4.76 30.95
N TRP A 15 -10.40 -5.32 32.01
CA TRP A 15 -10.98 -6.46 32.74
C TRP A 15 -12.20 -6.14 33.61
N HIS A 16 -12.51 -4.86 33.87
CA HIS A 16 -13.64 -4.49 34.74
C HIS A 16 -15.00 -4.39 34.03
N ARG A 17 -15.06 -4.38 32.68
CA ARG A 17 -16.35 -4.31 31.95
C ARG A 17 -16.97 -5.67 31.59
N MET A 18 -16.22 -6.78 31.62
CA MET A 18 -16.74 -8.10 31.23
C MET A 18 -17.62 -8.83 32.28
N ILE A 19 -17.80 -8.29 33.48
CA ILE A 19 -18.60 -8.93 34.54
C ILE A 19 -20.13 -8.69 34.36
N GLY A 20 -20.53 -7.82 33.43
CA GLY A 20 -21.94 -7.44 33.22
C GLY A 20 -22.81 -8.40 32.38
N MET A 21 -22.23 -9.40 31.69
CA MET A 21 -22.94 -10.14 30.62
C MET A 21 -23.15 -11.65 30.86
N GLN A 22 -23.27 -12.09 32.12
CA GLN A 22 -23.59 -13.50 32.45
C GLN A 22 -25.10 -13.84 32.47
N ASP A 23 -26.01 -12.86 32.36
CA ASP A 23 -27.47 -13.06 32.59
C ASP A 23 -28.33 -13.13 31.30
N LEU A 24 -27.71 -13.02 30.12
CA LEU A 24 -28.41 -13.02 28.82
C LEU A 24 -28.39 -14.37 28.09
N THR A 25 -27.40 -15.23 28.33
CA THR A 25 -27.20 -16.48 27.58
C THR A 25 -28.13 -17.64 28.00
N GLN A 26 -28.87 -17.51 29.12
CA GLN A 26 -29.77 -18.58 29.58
C GLN A 26 -31.17 -18.61 28.92
N LYS A 27 -31.50 -17.70 27.99
CA LYS A 27 -32.91 -17.50 27.55
C LYS A 27 -33.23 -17.67 26.06
N ASN A 28 -32.25 -17.83 25.16
CA ASN A 28 -32.58 -18.13 23.76
C ASN A 28 -31.43 -18.80 22.98
N PRO A 29 -31.53 -20.09 22.57
CA PRO A 29 -30.43 -20.79 21.89
C PRO A 29 -30.18 -20.31 20.44
N PHE A 30 -31.19 -19.70 19.80
CA PHE A 30 -31.07 -19.23 18.40
C PHE A 30 -29.99 -18.15 18.20
N TYR A 31 -29.75 -17.29 19.18
CA TYR A 31 -28.72 -16.23 19.06
C TYR A 31 -27.29 -16.79 19.06
N ALA A 32 -27.03 -17.89 19.78
CA ALA A 32 -25.71 -18.51 19.80
C ALA A 32 -25.35 -19.11 18.43
N ILE A 33 -26.30 -19.78 17.78
CA ILE A 33 -26.13 -20.36 16.44
C ILE A 33 -25.87 -19.26 15.41
N SER A 34 -26.59 -18.13 15.48
CA SER A 34 -26.41 -17.01 14.55
C SER A 34 -25.05 -16.31 14.71
N MET A 35 -24.48 -16.24 15.92
CA MET A 35 -23.13 -15.70 16.12
C MET A 35 -22.03 -16.67 15.69
N VAL A 36 -22.20 -17.97 15.90
CA VAL A 36 -21.23 -18.98 15.43
C VAL A 36 -21.20 -19.04 13.90
N LEU A 37 -22.35 -18.94 13.22
CA LEU A 37 -22.38 -18.82 11.76
C LEU A 37 -21.70 -17.55 11.25
N LEU A 38 -21.85 -16.41 11.94
CA LEU A 38 -21.15 -15.18 11.58
C LEU A 38 -19.63 -15.31 11.75
N MET A 39 -19.18 -15.94 12.84
CA MET A 39 -17.76 -16.19 13.09
C MET A 39 -17.13 -17.21 12.13
N ILE A 40 -17.91 -18.17 11.61
CA ILE A 40 -17.45 -19.13 10.60
C ILE A 40 -17.40 -18.47 9.21
N ALA A 41 -18.35 -17.58 8.88
CA ALA A 41 -18.27 -16.77 7.67
C ALA A 41 -17.04 -15.86 7.68
N MET A 42 -16.72 -15.24 8.84
CA MET A 42 -15.50 -14.45 9.06
C MET A 42 -14.20 -15.28 9.14
N SER A 43 -14.26 -16.61 9.01
CA SER A 43 -13.07 -17.49 9.02
C SER A 43 -12.94 -18.34 7.75
N LEU A 44 -13.63 -17.96 6.67
CA LEU A 44 -13.62 -18.64 5.36
C LEU A 44 -13.36 -17.67 4.19
N SER A 45 -12.83 -16.48 4.49
CA SER A 45 -12.44 -15.45 3.51
C SER A 45 -11.00 -14.96 3.74
N GLN A 46 -10.09 -15.86 4.09
CA GLN A 46 -8.66 -15.57 4.31
C GLN A 46 -7.73 -16.43 3.43
N THR A 47 -8.23 -16.81 2.25
CA THR A 47 -7.48 -17.41 1.14
C THR A 47 -8.13 -16.95 -0.16
N SER A 48 -7.32 -16.52 -1.14
CA SER A 48 -7.70 -16.11 -2.50
C SER A 48 -8.45 -14.77 -2.66
N GLY A 49 -7.74 -13.75 -3.14
CA GLY A 49 -8.27 -12.71 -4.03
C GLY A 49 -8.73 -11.36 -3.43
N VAL A 50 -8.19 -10.27 -4.00
CA VAL A 50 -8.65 -8.87 -3.94
C VAL A 50 -8.62 -8.17 -2.56
N LEU A 51 -7.56 -7.40 -2.33
CA LEU A 51 -7.43 -6.44 -1.22
C LEU A 51 -8.23 -5.15 -1.47
N LEU A 52 -9.43 -5.00 -0.89
CA LEU A 52 -10.10 -3.69 -0.74
C LEU A 52 -10.96 -3.58 0.55
N GLU A 53 -10.34 -3.68 1.73
CA GLU A 53 -10.96 -3.25 3.02
C GLU A 53 -10.04 -2.30 3.82
N ASP A 54 -9.75 -1.12 3.22
CA ASP A 54 -9.77 0.18 3.90
C ASP A 54 -9.10 0.28 5.32
N GLU A 55 -7.81 -0.06 5.45
CA GLU A 55 -7.01 0.31 6.65
C GLU A 55 -6.74 1.84 6.74
N ASN A 56 -7.22 2.63 5.77
CA ASN A 56 -6.66 3.93 5.43
C ASN A 56 -7.32 5.11 6.19
N ARG A 57 -7.57 4.91 7.50
CA ARG A 57 -8.42 5.76 8.36
C ARG A 57 -7.72 6.45 9.55
N GLU A 58 -6.40 6.63 9.48
CA GLU A 58 -5.62 7.54 10.35
C GLU A 58 -4.90 8.68 9.57
N ARG A 59 -5.21 8.85 8.26
CA ARG A 59 -4.44 9.69 7.30
C ARG A 59 -4.26 11.17 7.66
N ASN A 60 -5.22 11.81 8.30
CA ASN A 60 -5.26 13.29 8.40
C ASN A 60 -4.30 13.85 9.47
N THR A 61 -3.53 13.00 10.15
CA THR A 61 -2.32 13.38 10.90
C THR A 61 -1.02 12.84 10.29
N THR A 62 -1.08 11.95 9.29
CA THR A 62 0.14 11.36 8.71
C THR A 62 0.74 12.25 7.62
N GLN A 63 -0.06 12.88 6.74
CA GLN A 63 0.47 13.77 5.68
C GLN A 63 1.33 14.92 6.24
N ILE A 64 0.87 15.65 7.26
CA ILE A 64 1.68 16.72 7.94
C ILE A 64 2.86 16.16 8.76
N SER A 65 3.03 14.83 8.83
CA SER A 65 4.19 14.17 9.46
C SER A 65 5.11 13.46 8.46
N GLN A 66 4.71 13.39 7.19
CA GLN A 66 5.46 12.83 6.06
C GLN A 66 6.01 13.93 5.16
N ALA A 67 5.26 15.03 5.00
CA ALA A 67 5.67 16.26 4.33
C ALA A 67 7.04 16.77 4.81
N SER A 68 7.90 17.13 3.85
CA SER A 68 9.17 17.80 4.07
C SER A 68 8.99 19.20 4.69
N GLU A 69 9.79 19.52 5.72
CA GLU A 69 9.75 20.81 6.42
C GLU A 69 11.07 21.58 6.25
N SER A 70 11.00 22.77 5.66
CA SER A 70 12.13 23.71 5.59
C SER A 70 11.86 24.95 6.45
N SER A 71 12.93 25.56 6.96
CA SER A 71 12.84 26.87 7.61
C SER A 71 14.15 27.63 7.44
N PHE A 72 14.06 28.94 7.24
CA PHE A 72 15.22 29.81 7.09
C PHE A 72 14.97 31.19 7.70
N LEU A 73 16.02 31.77 8.27
CA LEU A 73 16.00 33.14 8.77
C LEU A 73 16.24 34.10 7.61
N PHE A 74 15.30 35.02 7.44
CA PHE A 74 15.32 36.07 6.44
C PHE A 74 15.42 37.44 7.12
N ASP A 75 16.43 38.20 6.70
CA ASP A 75 16.88 39.45 7.32
C ASP A 75 17.41 39.28 8.76
N THR A 76 18.48 40.01 9.08
CA THR A 76 18.99 40.21 10.45
C THR A 76 19.34 41.68 10.67
N GLY A 77 18.64 42.56 9.96
CA GLY A 77 18.69 44.00 10.07
C GLY A 77 18.03 44.50 11.35
N THR A 78 18.18 45.78 11.64
CA THR A 78 17.91 46.30 12.99
C THR A 78 16.44 46.57 13.31
N ARG A 79 15.50 46.44 12.36
CA ARG A 79 14.07 46.85 12.51
C ARG A 79 13.10 45.98 11.71
N HIS A 80 11.81 46.14 12.02
CA HIS A 80 10.71 45.19 11.77
C HIS A 80 10.18 45.14 10.33
N ASP A 81 9.15 44.31 10.12
CA ASP A 81 8.31 44.22 8.90
C ASP A 81 9.07 43.97 7.59
N SER A 82 10.05 43.05 7.60
CA SER A 82 10.82 42.73 6.39
C SER A 82 10.03 41.92 5.35
N VAL A 83 8.94 41.24 5.73
CA VAL A 83 8.06 40.47 4.81
C VAL A 83 6.59 40.78 5.11
N ASN A 84 5.88 41.25 4.08
CA ASN A 84 4.47 41.65 4.15
C ASN A 84 3.57 40.83 3.20
N ALA A 85 4.15 40.29 2.12
CA ALA A 85 3.43 39.57 1.07
C ALA A 85 4.18 38.31 0.63
N MET A 86 3.46 37.22 0.44
CA MET A 86 3.96 36.01 -0.22
C MET A 86 2.97 35.50 -1.27
N ALA A 87 3.49 34.90 -2.34
CA ALA A 87 2.71 34.16 -3.33
C ALA A 87 3.57 33.07 -3.98
N TYR A 88 2.99 31.91 -4.26
CA TYR A 88 3.62 30.93 -5.15
C TYR A 88 3.38 31.31 -6.60
N SER A 89 4.43 31.21 -7.41
CA SER A 89 4.36 31.36 -8.86
C SER A 89 3.66 30.16 -9.52
N PRO A 90 3.17 30.30 -10.77
CA PRO A 90 2.62 29.17 -11.54
C PRO A 90 3.61 28.01 -11.78
N THR A 91 4.90 28.21 -11.51
CA THR A 91 5.97 27.21 -11.63
C THR A 91 6.49 26.69 -10.29
N GLY A 92 5.76 26.93 -9.18
CA GLY A 92 6.11 26.39 -7.85
C GLY A 92 7.16 27.18 -7.07
N ASP A 93 7.83 28.15 -7.68
CA ASP A 93 8.77 29.05 -6.98
C ASP A 93 8.01 29.97 -6.00
N LEU A 94 8.49 30.08 -4.76
CA LEU A 94 7.96 30.96 -3.73
C LEU A 94 8.48 32.38 -3.95
N VAL A 95 7.57 33.35 -4.03
CA VAL A 95 7.90 34.76 -4.19
C VAL A 95 7.46 35.55 -2.97
N VAL A 96 8.37 36.36 -2.43
CA VAL A 96 8.26 37.05 -1.15
C VAL A 96 8.58 38.54 -1.34
N GLY A 97 7.81 39.43 -0.71
CA GLY A 97 8.05 40.87 -0.77
C GLY A 97 7.76 41.61 0.54
N GLY A 98 8.40 42.76 0.69
CA GLY A 98 8.30 43.62 1.87
C GLY A 98 9.19 44.85 1.75
N THR A 99 9.83 45.24 2.84
CA THR A 99 10.78 46.37 2.94
C THR A 99 12.10 45.91 3.58
N LEU A 100 13.23 46.19 2.93
CA LEU A 100 14.56 46.05 3.55
C LEU A 100 14.73 47.17 4.60
N CYS A 101 14.97 46.81 5.86
CA CYS A 101 15.16 47.74 6.99
C CYS A 101 14.03 48.79 7.14
N ALA A 102 12.89 48.46 7.76
CA ALA A 102 11.86 49.47 8.05
C ALA A 102 12.35 50.50 9.11
N LEU A 103 12.96 51.59 8.65
CA LEU A 103 13.37 52.71 9.50
C LEU A 103 12.16 53.60 9.84
N TYR A 104 11.86 53.74 11.13
CA TYR A 104 10.73 54.55 11.63
C TYR A 104 11.03 56.06 11.70
N GLU A 105 12.31 56.43 11.90
CA GLU A 105 12.79 57.81 11.83
C GLU A 105 13.98 57.89 10.85
N LEU A 106 14.14 59.04 10.18
CA LEU A 106 15.33 59.31 9.35
C LEU A 106 16.59 59.35 10.24
N PRO A 107 17.59 58.48 10.06
CA PRO A 107 18.80 58.50 10.87
C PRO A 107 19.68 59.72 10.57
N ASP A 108 20.45 60.18 11.56
CA ASP A 108 21.41 61.31 11.45
C ASP A 108 22.52 61.06 10.39
N SER A 109 22.66 59.83 9.90
CA SER A 109 23.51 59.40 8.79
C SER A 109 22.92 58.15 8.12
N PRO A 110 23.10 57.94 6.81
CA PRO A 110 22.71 56.68 6.18
C PRO A 110 23.48 55.53 6.82
N GLU A 111 22.74 54.51 7.25
CA GLU A 111 23.28 53.23 7.71
C GLU A 111 23.22 52.24 6.53
N THR A 112 24.25 51.41 6.36
CA THR A 112 24.26 50.40 5.29
C THR A 112 23.34 49.26 5.67
N CYS A 113 22.23 49.11 4.97
CA CYS A 113 21.27 48.04 5.22
C CYS A 113 21.62 46.80 4.41
N SER A 114 21.43 45.62 5.01
CA SER A 114 21.83 44.37 4.36
C SER A 114 21.02 43.16 4.81
N ILE A 115 20.35 42.52 3.84
CA ILE A 115 19.78 41.18 3.99
C ILE A 115 20.93 40.18 3.99
N THR A 116 20.87 39.18 4.87
CA THR A 116 21.67 37.95 4.75
C THR A 116 20.73 36.78 4.52
N ILE A 117 21.04 35.94 3.53
CA ILE A 117 20.35 34.66 3.26
C ILE A 117 21.47 33.62 3.08
N ASP A 118 21.59 32.64 3.98
CA ASP A 118 22.59 31.55 3.95
C ASP A 118 24.00 31.98 3.47
N GLU A 119 24.63 32.84 4.28
CA GLU A 119 25.92 33.51 4.03
C GLU A 119 25.98 34.53 2.87
N ALA A 120 24.98 34.58 1.96
CA ALA A 120 24.90 35.60 0.92
C ALA A 120 24.38 36.93 1.46
N VAL A 121 25.19 37.99 1.36
CA VAL A 121 24.84 39.34 1.85
C VAL A 121 24.50 40.27 0.68
N ILE A 122 23.31 40.84 0.70
CA ILE A 122 22.79 41.81 -0.27
C ILE A 122 22.59 43.14 0.46
N SER A 123 23.23 44.23 0.00
CA SER A 123 23.27 45.49 0.76
C SER A 123 23.00 46.75 -0.06
N THR A 124 22.30 47.73 0.53
CA THR A 124 22.06 49.07 -0.01
C THR A 124 22.70 50.18 0.84
N ASP A 125 23.04 51.30 0.18
CA ASP A 125 23.50 52.56 0.80
C ASP A 125 22.33 53.56 0.99
N GLU A 126 21.08 53.09 0.88
CA GLU A 126 19.87 53.90 0.64
C GLU A 126 18.78 53.63 1.70
N TYR A 127 17.71 54.43 1.70
CA TYR A 127 16.61 54.30 2.66
C TYR A 127 15.75 53.04 2.40
N ALA A 128 14.89 52.71 3.37
CA ALA A 128 14.14 51.45 3.47
C ALA A 128 13.55 51.01 2.12
N SER A 129 14.17 50.02 1.48
CA SER A 129 13.96 49.75 0.05
C SER A 129 12.96 48.60 -0.14
N ALA A 130 11.96 48.78 -1.01
CA ALA A 130 11.06 47.70 -1.37
C ALA A 130 11.81 46.62 -2.16
N TYR A 131 11.50 45.35 -1.92
CA TYR A 131 12.10 44.25 -2.66
C TYR A 131 11.07 43.15 -2.97
N ILE A 132 11.44 42.31 -3.94
CA ILE A 132 10.80 41.02 -4.23
C ILE A 132 11.92 39.99 -4.36
N LEU A 133 11.85 38.92 -3.58
CA LEU A 133 12.75 37.77 -3.63
C LEU A 133 12.00 36.58 -4.25
N THR A 134 12.60 35.92 -5.24
CA THR A 134 12.14 34.63 -5.76
C THR A 134 13.04 33.52 -5.23
N MET A 135 12.45 32.47 -4.67
CA MET A 135 13.13 31.26 -4.19
C MET A 135 12.51 30.03 -4.85
N ASP A 136 13.29 28.97 -5.00
CA ASP A 136 12.76 27.68 -5.45
C ASP A 136 11.98 26.94 -4.34
N PRO A 137 11.29 25.82 -4.64
CA PRO A 137 10.56 25.05 -3.63
C PRO A 137 11.41 24.57 -2.45
N SER A 138 12.73 24.46 -2.62
CA SER A 138 13.67 24.08 -1.54
C SER A 138 14.13 25.26 -0.67
N GLY A 139 13.69 26.48 -0.99
CA GLY A 139 14.01 27.72 -0.25
C GLY A 139 15.24 28.47 -0.77
N VAL A 140 15.87 28.04 -1.86
CA VAL A 140 17.11 28.67 -2.35
C VAL A 140 16.82 29.91 -3.20
N PRO A 141 17.45 31.07 -2.93
CA PRO A 141 17.31 32.29 -3.73
C PRO A 141 17.66 32.12 -5.22
N LYS A 142 16.70 32.43 -6.09
CA LYS A 142 16.83 32.44 -7.56
C LYS A 142 17.08 33.83 -8.14
N ASP A 143 16.28 34.82 -7.72
CA ASP A 143 16.36 36.22 -8.20
C ASP A 143 15.94 37.19 -7.08
N ILE A 144 16.48 38.42 -7.10
CA ILE A 144 16.02 39.51 -6.24
C ILE A 144 15.87 40.81 -7.01
N GLN A 145 14.68 41.39 -6.88
CA GLN A 145 14.27 42.63 -7.51
C GLN A 145 14.12 43.70 -6.43
N MET A 146 14.53 44.93 -6.72
CA MET A 146 14.55 46.04 -5.78
C MET A 146 13.92 47.28 -6.40
N PHE A 147 13.15 48.00 -5.59
CA PHE A 147 12.50 49.25 -5.92
C PHE A 147 12.89 50.28 -4.86
N ASN A 148 13.71 51.25 -5.29
CA ASN A 148 14.37 52.21 -4.42
C ASN A 148 13.87 53.62 -4.73
N SER A 149 13.67 54.40 -3.67
CA SER A 149 13.45 55.84 -3.72
C SER A 149 14.34 56.56 -2.69
N ASP A 150 14.26 57.89 -2.64
CA ASP A 150 14.90 58.68 -1.58
C ASP A 150 14.15 58.57 -0.22
N GLY A 151 13.08 57.77 -0.11
CA GLY A 151 12.26 57.57 1.10
C GLY A 151 12.15 56.10 1.51
N GLY A 152 11.11 55.75 2.27
CA GLY A 152 10.79 54.36 2.62
C GLY A 152 9.75 53.77 1.67
N ASP A 153 9.99 52.56 1.19
CA ASP A 153 9.20 51.86 0.18
C ASP A 153 8.90 50.41 0.62
N ARG A 154 7.69 49.90 0.31
CA ARG A 154 7.28 48.51 0.60
C ARG A 154 6.38 47.89 -0.47
N VAL A 155 6.45 46.57 -0.55
CA VAL A 155 5.44 45.71 -1.19
C VAL A 155 4.54 45.15 -0.09
N ASP A 156 3.22 45.26 -0.24
CA ASP A 156 2.21 44.72 0.71
C ASP A 156 1.29 43.65 0.09
N SER A 157 1.29 43.53 -1.25
CA SER A 157 0.52 42.49 -1.95
C SER A 157 1.23 42.06 -3.24
N ILE A 158 1.32 40.75 -3.44
CA ILE A 158 1.80 40.07 -4.66
C ILE A 158 0.69 39.11 -5.10
N VAL A 159 0.34 39.13 -6.39
CA VAL A 159 -0.63 38.21 -7.00
C VAL A 159 -0.16 37.84 -8.40
N PHE A 160 -0.14 36.55 -8.74
CA PHE A 160 0.10 36.11 -10.12
C PHE A 160 -1.18 36.20 -10.95
N ALA A 161 -1.08 36.86 -12.10
CA ALA A 161 -2.14 36.96 -13.09
C ALA A 161 -2.25 35.67 -13.92
N GLN A 162 -3.39 35.46 -14.57
CA GLN A 162 -3.68 34.25 -15.36
C GLN A 162 -2.69 33.97 -16.51
N ASN A 163 -1.93 34.98 -16.95
CA ASN A 163 -0.88 34.83 -17.97
C ASN A 163 0.54 34.64 -17.40
N GLY A 164 0.68 34.50 -16.09
CA GLY A 164 1.96 34.39 -15.38
C GLY A 164 2.70 35.71 -15.19
N ASP A 165 2.11 36.87 -15.53
CA ASP A 165 2.63 38.16 -15.07
C ASP A 165 2.43 38.28 -13.55
N MET A 166 3.27 39.08 -12.88
CA MET A 166 3.16 39.35 -11.45
C MET A 166 2.57 40.75 -11.21
N LEU A 167 1.49 40.83 -10.45
CA LEU A 167 0.91 42.08 -9.95
C LEU A 167 1.50 42.37 -8.57
N VAL A 168 2.03 43.57 -8.40
CA VAL A 168 2.73 44.01 -7.18
C VAL A 168 2.20 45.37 -6.77
N ALA A 169 1.89 45.55 -5.49
CA ALA A 169 1.46 46.84 -4.95
C ALA A 169 1.89 47.04 -3.48
N GLY A 170 1.85 48.29 -3.05
CA GLY A 170 2.16 48.70 -1.67
C GLY A 170 2.16 50.22 -1.53
N SER A 171 3.19 50.76 -0.90
CA SER A 171 3.43 52.20 -0.75
C SER A 171 4.91 52.58 -0.89
N ALA A 172 5.16 53.84 -1.19
CA ALA A 172 6.48 54.39 -1.49
C ALA A 172 6.70 55.75 -0.82
N CYS A 173 7.95 56.20 -0.75
CA CYS A 173 8.37 57.54 -0.35
C CYS A 173 8.04 58.00 1.09
N TRP A 174 7.65 57.11 2.03
CA TRP A 174 6.90 57.51 3.24
C TRP A 174 7.62 58.39 4.29
N LEU A 175 8.94 58.60 4.17
CA LEU A 175 9.73 59.45 5.07
C LEU A 175 10.08 60.85 4.49
N GLN A 176 9.59 61.21 3.31
CA GLN A 176 10.04 62.41 2.59
C GLN A 176 9.00 63.53 2.49
N ASP A 177 9.28 64.68 3.12
CA ASP A 177 8.59 65.97 2.93
C ASP A 177 8.85 66.62 1.54
N THR A 178 9.48 65.91 0.60
CA THR A 178 9.97 66.49 -0.67
C THR A 178 9.84 65.54 -1.86
N SER A 179 10.14 66.02 -3.07
CA SER A 179 9.94 65.30 -4.34
C SER A 179 10.74 64.01 -4.43
N CYS A 180 10.09 62.89 -4.14
CA CYS A 180 10.60 61.54 -4.19
C CYS A 180 10.22 60.84 -5.52
N THR A 181 10.87 59.73 -5.87
CA THR A 181 10.60 58.94 -7.08
C THR A 181 11.00 57.48 -6.85
N LEU A 182 10.04 56.56 -6.97
CA LEU A 182 10.29 55.11 -6.92
C LEU A 182 10.92 54.64 -8.23
N THR A 183 12.01 53.88 -8.16
CA THR A 183 12.74 53.37 -9.33
C THR A 183 13.19 51.93 -9.16
N GLY A 184 13.06 51.12 -10.21
CA GLY A 184 13.46 49.70 -10.21
C GLY A 184 12.85 48.97 -11.41
N PHE A 185 13.57 48.03 -12.03
CA PHE A 185 13.01 47.08 -13.01
C PHE A 185 12.18 47.70 -14.17
N GLY A 186 12.58 48.90 -14.61
CA GLY A 186 11.91 49.68 -15.67
C GLY A 186 10.88 50.70 -15.16
N ILE A 187 10.48 50.61 -13.90
CA ILE A 187 9.66 51.60 -13.18
C ILE A 187 10.45 52.88 -12.95
N SER A 188 9.79 54.02 -13.16
CA SER A 188 10.23 55.34 -12.68
C SER A 188 8.99 56.20 -12.42
N LEU A 189 8.55 56.21 -11.17
CA LEU A 189 7.29 56.84 -10.73
C LEU A 189 7.59 57.99 -9.77
N PRO A 190 7.36 59.26 -10.17
CA PRO A 190 7.49 60.38 -9.24
C PRO A 190 6.30 60.44 -8.29
N ALA A 191 6.55 60.84 -7.04
CA ALA A 191 5.52 61.11 -6.05
C ALA A 191 4.50 62.17 -6.54
N VAL A 192 3.25 62.02 -6.13
CA VAL A 192 2.07 62.75 -6.62
C VAL A 192 1.84 64.03 -5.81
N ASP A 193 2.03 63.98 -4.49
CA ASP A 193 1.91 65.13 -3.58
C ASP A 193 2.87 64.97 -2.36
N GLU A 194 2.67 65.74 -1.29
CA GLU A 194 3.42 65.64 -0.02
C GLU A 194 2.84 64.50 0.85
N GLY A 195 3.48 63.33 0.84
CA GLY A 195 3.07 62.11 1.54
C GLY A 195 3.89 60.89 1.11
N GLY A 196 3.55 59.71 1.64
CA GLY A 196 3.96 58.45 1.03
C GLY A 196 2.80 57.91 0.19
N ASP A 197 3.04 57.67 -1.09
CA ASP A 197 2.01 57.36 -2.07
C ASP A 197 1.82 55.85 -2.26
N ALA A 198 0.61 55.43 -2.65
CA ALA A 198 0.35 54.05 -3.04
C ALA A 198 0.87 53.78 -4.47
N TRP A 199 1.44 52.60 -4.71
CA TRP A 199 1.93 52.21 -6.04
C TRP A 199 1.43 50.83 -6.46
N ILE A 200 1.33 50.62 -7.77
CA ILE A 200 1.04 49.32 -8.37
C ILE A 200 1.80 49.14 -9.70
N ALA A 201 2.26 47.91 -9.96
CA ALA A 201 2.86 47.49 -11.21
C ALA A 201 2.35 46.11 -11.67
N ARG A 202 2.31 45.90 -12.99
CA ARG A 202 2.27 44.58 -13.62
C ARG A 202 3.67 44.32 -14.20
N LEU A 203 4.38 43.35 -13.64
CA LEU A 203 5.70 42.92 -14.09
C LEU A 203 5.54 41.68 -14.98
N GLY A 204 6.25 41.65 -16.10
CA GLY A 204 6.31 40.46 -16.95
C GLY A 204 7.14 39.36 -16.32
N GLN A 205 7.11 38.16 -16.92
CA GLN A 205 7.89 37.00 -16.46
C GLN A 205 9.43 37.21 -16.46
N GLY A 206 9.93 38.28 -17.10
CA GLY A 206 11.34 38.71 -17.03
C GLY A 206 11.64 39.76 -15.95
N GLY A 207 10.66 40.09 -15.09
CA GLY A 207 10.73 41.14 -14.07
C GLY A 207 10.47 42.57 -14.58
N GLU A 208 10.42 42.80 -15.89
CA GLU A 208 10.24 44.15 -16.42
C GLU A 208 8.80 44.67 -16.31
N ALA A 209 8.62 45.93 -15.94
CA ALA A 209 7.29 46.54 -15.84
C ALA A 209 6.58 46.65 -17.21
N VAL A 210 5.49 45.92 -17.37
CA VAL A 210 4.53 46.02 -18.50
C VAL A 210 3.78 47.35 -18.42
N TRP A 211 3.30 47.69 -17.22
CA TRP A 211 2.79 49.00 -16.83
C TRP A 211 2.94 49.20 -15.33
N SER A 212 2.99 50.46 -14.88
CA SER A 212 3.00 50.84 -13.46
C SER A 212 2.53 52.28 -13.28
N PHE A 213 1.95 52.60 -12.12
CA PHE A 213 1.55 53.95 -11.75
C PHE A 213 1.47 54.14 -10.21
N MET A 214 1.41 55.40 -9.77
CA MET A 214 1.14 55.76 -8.38
C MET A 214 -0.20 56.51 -8.23
N ILE A 215 -0.76 56.38 -7.02
CA ILE A 215 -2.01 56.99 -6.57
C ILE A 215 -1.68 57.66 -5.23
N GLY A 216 -1.90 58.97 -5.11
CA GLY A 216 -1.33 59.74 -4.01
C GLY A 216 -2.16 60.91 -3.50
N SER A 217 -1.96 61.25 -2.24
CA SER A 217 -2.74 62.23 -1.47
C SER A 217 -1.82 63.06 -0.57
N LYS A 218 -2.42 63.83 0.36
CA LYS A 218 -1.66 64.63 1.35
C LYS A 218 -1.38 63.89 2.66
N GLY A 219 -1.64 62.59 2.73
CA GLY A 219 -1.26 61.73 3.85
C GLY A 219 -0.48 60.53 3.35
N PHE A 220 -0.37 59.51 4.18
CA PHE A 220 0.15 58.21 3.77
C PHE A 220 -0.97 57.36 3.15
N ASP A 221 -0.69 56.81 1.97
CA ASP A 221 -1.59 56.00 1.17
C ASP A 221 -0.96 54.63 0.88
N THR A 222 -1.77 53.57 0.78
CA THR A 222 -1.26 52.21 0.53
C THR A 222 -2.32 51.33 -0.12
N ILE A 223 -1.93 50.53 -1.12
CA ILE A 223 -2.74 49.39 -1.60
C ILE A 223 -2.37 48.16 -0.78
N HIS A 224 -3.32 47.62 -0.02
CA HIS A 224 -3.11 46.48 0.89
C HIS A 224 -3.38 45.12 0.24
N SER A 225 -4.18 45.09 -0.82
CA SER A 225 -4.57 43.83 -1.48
C SER A 225 -5.02 44.05 -2.92
N ILE A 226 -4.66 43.11 -3.79
CA ILE A 226 -4.97 43.04 -5.22
C ILE A 226 -5.80 41.76 -5.48
N ALA A 227 -6.68 41.75 -6.48
CA ALA A 227 -7.26 40.53 -7.04
C ALA A 227 -7.49 40.67 -8.55
N GLU A 228 -7.04 39.72 -9.37
CA GLU A 228 -7.43 39.64 -10.80
C GLU A 228 -8.79 38.91 -10.92
N SER A 229 -9.64 39.38 -11.82
CA SER A 229 -10.96 38.82 -12.11
C SER A 229 -10.90 37.91 -13.35
N PRO A 230 -11.83 36.95 -13.55
CA PRO A 230 -11.83 36.09 -14.75
C PRO A 230 -11.88 36.86 -16.09
N ASP A 231 -12.37 38.10 -16.09
CA ASP A 231 -12.37 38.98 -17.27
C ASP A 231 -11.01 39.69 -17.54
N GLY A 232 -9.97 39.41 -16.75
CA GLY A 232 -8.63 40.03 -16.83
C GLY A 232 -8.55 41.42 -16.20
N SER A 233 -9.65 41.94 -15.63
CA SER A 233 -9.64 43.19 -14.88
C SER A 233 -9.04 43.01 -13.49
N ILE A 234 -8.40 44.05 -12.97
CA ILE A 234 -7.71 44.00 -11.69
C ILE A 234 -8.45 44.87 -10.68
N TYR A 235 -8.71 44.33 -9.50
CA TYR A 235 -9.23 45.05 -8.35
C TYR A 235 -8.09 45.40 -7.39
N ILE A 236 -8.15 46.60 -6.82
CA ILE A 236 -7.26 47.06 -5.76
C ILE A 236 -8.05 47.62 -4.59
N THR A 237 -7.64 47.31 -3.36
CA THR A 237 -8.14 47.94 -2.13
C THR A 237 -7.00 48.48 -1.28
N GLY A 238 -7.27 49.50 -0.49
CA GLY A 238 -6.25 50.19 0.29
C GLY A 238 -6.81 51.25 1.22
N THR A 239 -5.93 51.87 2.00
CA THR A 239 -6.24 53.07 2.81
C THR A 239 -5.58 54.30 2.21
N PHE A 240 -6.19 55.47 2.41
CA PHE A 240 -5.62 56.75 1.97
C PHE A 240 -5.83 57.85 3.00
N CYS A 241 -4.97 58.87 2.99
CA CYS A 241 -4.90 59.99 3.93
C CYS A 241 -4.53 59.60 5.40
N GLN A 242 -3.81 58.50 5.62
CA GLN A 242 -3.34 58.15 6.98
C GLN A 242 -2.37 59.22 7.51
N GLY A 243 -2.35 59.43 8.82
CA GLY A 243 -1.55 60.47 9.50
C GLY A 243 -2.03 61.92 9.33
N VAL A 244 -2.96 62.21 8.41
CA VAL A 244 -3.40 63.59 8.08
C VAL A 244 -4.92 63.74 8.21
N SER A 245 -5.37 64.92 8.67
CA SER A 245 -6.78 65.17 8.98
C SER A 245 -7.30 66.46 8.36
N LEU A 246 -8.63 66.49 8.14
CA LEU A 246 -9.44 67.55 7.52
C LEU A 246 -9.27 67.69 6.00
N LEU A 247 -10.23 67.10 5.27
CA LEU A 247 -10.49 67.35 3.84
C LEU A 247 -9.37 66.91 2.86
N CYS A 248 -8.52 65.96 3.28
CA CYS A 248 -7.54 65.29 2.42
C CYS A 248 -8.24 64.49 1.29
N LYS A 249 -7.57 64.33 0.14
CA LYS A 249 -8.14 63.84 -1.12
C LYS A 249 -7.14 63.04 -1.94
N ILE A 250 -7.64 61.99 -2.58
CA ILE A 250 -6.88 61.13 -3.50
C ILE A 250 -7.56 61.14 -4.89
N PRO A 251 -6.83 61.38 -6.00
CA PRO A 251 -7.33 61.21 -7.35
C PRO A 251 -7.13 59.76 -7.80
N ILE A 252 -8.22 59.08 -8.20
CA ILE A 252 -8.17 57.69 -8.67
C ILE A 252 -8.86 57.62 -10.03
N GLY A 253 -8.06 57.71 -11.09
CA GLY A 253 -8.54 57.96 -12.45
C GLY A 253 -9.18 59.34 -12.58
N ASP A 254 -10.30 59.43 -13.31
CA ASP A 254 -11.07 60.67 -13.48
C ASP A 254 -11.84 61.12 -12.22
N GLN A 255 -11.81 60.36 -11.12
CA GLN A 255 -12.53 60.67 -9.88
C GLN A 255 -11.61 61.23 -8.79
N LEU A 256 -12.10 62.22 -8.04
CA LEU A 256 -11.42 62.80 -6.89
C LEU A 256 -12.18 62.44 -5.61
N HIS A 257 -11.65 61.48 -4.86
CA HIS A 257 -12.22 61.03 -3.59
C HIS A 257 -11.75 61.94 -2.45
N GLN A 258 -12.44 61.89 -1.31
CA GLN A 258 -12.13 62.73 -0.14
C GLN A 258 -12.37 61.93 1.14
N SER A 259 -11.40 61.96 2.05
CA SER A 259 -11.53 61.39 3.39
C SER A 259 -12.63 62.11 4.19
N LYS A 260 -13.31 61.34 5.03
CA LYS A 260 -14.39 61.78 5.93
C LYS A 260 -13.88 62.04 7.35
N GLY A 261 -12.73 61.47 7.73
CA GLY A 261 -12.16 61.57 9.07
C GLY A 261 -10.63 61.52 9.10
N GLY A 262 -10.09 60.32 9.33
CA GLY A 262 -8.68 59.95 9.23
C GLY A 262 -8.41 59.24 7.91
N ALA A 263 -7.78 58.06 7.97
CA ALA A 263 -7.68 57.21 6.79
C ALA A 263 -9.06 56.60 6.43
N ASP A 264 -9.48 56.80 5.18
CA ASP A 264 -10.67 56.18 4.58
C ASP A 264 -10.22 55.01 3.68
N VAL A 265 -11.13 54.07 3.38
CA VAL A 265 -10.92 52.97 2.42
C VAL A 265 -11.04 53.49 0.98
N MET A 266 -10.13 53.07 0.11
CA MET A 266 -10.23 53.19 -1.35
C MET A 266 -10.41 51.82 -2.02
N LEU A 267 -11.21 51.78 -3.10
CA LEU A 267 -11.44 50.58 -3.92
C LEU A 267 -11.52 51.00 -5.40
N ALA A 268 -10.85 50.28 -6.30
CA ALA A 268 -10.95 50.53 -7.74
C ALA A 268 -10.96 49.24 -8.57
N LYS A 269 -11.56 49.31 -9.76
CA LYS A 269 -11.43 48.32 -10.85
C LYS A 269 -10.60 48.95 -11.98
N LEU A 270 -9.55 48.26 -12.39
CA LEU A 270 -8.64 48.57 -13.49
C LEU A 270 -8.88 47.59 -14.64
N SER A 271 -8.48 47.94 -15.88
CA SER A 271 -8.34 46.94 -16.95
C SER A 271 -7.04 46.14 -16.79
N SER A 272 -6.87 45.10 -17.62
CA SER A 272 -5.63 44.34 -17.78
C SER A 272 -4.41 45.21 -18.09
N GLU A 273 -4.62 46.37 -18.71
CA GLU A 273 -3.62 47.38 -19.09
C GLU A 273 -3.41 48.49 -18.02
N GLY A 274 -4.10 48.40 -16.88
CA GLY A 274 -3.98 49.36 -15.78
C GLY A 274 -4.88 50.61 -15.87
N ASP A 275 -5.67 50.76 -16.94
CA ASP A 275 -6.61 51.90 -17.08
C ASP A 275 -7.74 51.81 -16.03
N VAL A 276 -7.96 52.87 -15.24
CA VAL A 276 -9.00 52.90 -14.19
C VAL A 276 -10.40 52.90 -14.82
N ILE A 277 -11.15 51.80 -14.66
CA ILE A 277 -12.53 51.64 -15.14
C ILE A 277 -13.50 52.37 -14.21
N TRP A 278 -13.35 52.16 -12.88
CA TRP A 278 -14.10 52.90 -11.86
C TRP A 278 -13.37 52.88 -10.52
N SER A 279 -13.67 53.86 -9.66
CA SER A 279 -13.11 53.98 -8.31
C SER A 279 -14.15 54.47 -7.29
N LYS A 280 -13.93 54.13 -6.01
CA LYS A 280 -14.79 54.41 -4.85
C LYS A 280 -13.93 54.79 -3.65
N SER A 281 -14.52 55.51 -2.71
CA SER A 281 -14.00 55.56 -1.33
C SER A 281 -15.12 55.48 -0.30
N PHE A 282 -14.83 54.88 0.86
CA PHE A 282 -15.74 54.88 2.00
C PHE A 282 -15.03 54.92 3.35
N GLY A 283 -15.76 55.31 4.40
CA GLY A 283 -15.16 55.65 5.69
C GLY A 283 -16.13 56.36 6.65
N SER A 284 -15.59 56.80 7.79
CA SER A 284 -16.29 57.27 8.98
C SER A 284 -15.78 58.65 9.46
N GLY A 285 -15.66 58.88 10.76
CA GLY A 285 -15.08 60.09 11.36
C GLY A 285 -13.70 59.89 11.98
N SER A 286 -13.19 58.66 12.01
CA SER A 286 -11.87 58.27 12.51
C SER A 286 -11.02 57.72 11.35
N THR A 287 -9.88 57.11 11.66
CA THR A 287 -9.34 56.02 10.85
C THR A 287 -10.36 54.88 10.78
N ASP A 288 -10.51 54.26 9.61
CA ASP A 288 -11.15 52.97 9.43
C ASP A 288 -10.10 51.95 8.96
N THR A 289 -10.37 50.65 9.12
CA THR A 289 -9.55 49.55 8.56
C THR A 289 -8.07 49.48 9.01
N ASP A 290 -7.65 50.33 9.94
CA ASP A 290 -6.39 50.30 10.69
C ASP A 290 -6.62 49.66 12.08
N MET A 291 -5.68 48.84 12.55
CA MET A 291 -5.75 48.11 13.81
C MET A 291 -4.79 48.73 14.83
N PHE A 292 -5.32 49.56 15.74
CA PHE A 292 -4.59 50.29 16.79
C PHE A 292 -3.65 51.42 16.31
N ASN A 293 -3.98 52.15 15.24
CA ASN A 293 -3.18 53.25 14.67
C ASN A 293 -1.75 52.74 14.39
N SER A 294 -1.64 51.59 13.73
CA SER A 294 -0.39 50.86 13.66
C SER A 294 0.26 51.01 12.30
N TRP A 295 1.57 51.24 12.32
CA TRP A 295 2.42 51.25 11.14
C TRP A 295 2.72 49.82 10.62
N TYR A 296 2.29 48.81 11.37
CA TYR A 296 2.62 47.39 11.16
C TYR A 296 1.86 46.77 9.99
N SER A 297 2.46 45.78 9.33
CA SER A 297 1.86 45.01 8.23
C SER A 297 0.79 44.00 8.67
N LEU A 298 -0.19 44.44 9.46
CA LEU A 298 -1.47 43.73 9.66
C LEU A 298 -2.48 44.18 8.57
N SER A 299 -2.06 44.01 7.32
CA SER A 299 -2.79 44.47 6.14
C SER A 299 -4.13 43.73 5.98
N GLN A 300 -5.17 44.46 5.57
CA GLN A 300 -6.45 43.83 5.23
C GLN A 300 -6.31 43.06 3.91
N LYS A 301 -6.05 41.76 4.01
CA LYS A 301 -6.10 40.80 2.89
C LYS A 301 -7.56 40.38 2.68
N GLY A 302 -8.38 41.41 2.45
CA GLY A 302 -9.83 41.39 2.49
C GLY A 302 -10.48 41.64 1.14
N LEU A 303 -9.90 41.12 0.05
CA LEU A 303 -10.36 41.36 -1.33
C LEU A 303 -10.43 40.04 -2.11
N VAL A 304 -11.60 39.72 -2.67
CA VAL A 304 -11.80 38.54 -3.52
C VAL A 304 -12.59 38.94 -4.76
N ALA A 305 -12.04 38.74 -5.95
CA ALA A 305 -12.79 38.89 -7.20
C ALA A 305 -13.77 37.71 -7.35
N THR A 306 -14.98 37.96 -7.88
CA THR A 306 -16.02 36.92 -8.03
C THR A 306 -16.21 36.52 -9.49
N GLU A 307 -16.64 35.27 -9.72
CA GLU A 307 -16.77 34.65 -11.06
C GLU A 307 -17.73 35.42 -12.00
N ASP A 308 -18.69 36.17 -11.45
CA ASP A 308 -19.56 37.10 -12.20
C ASP A 308 -18.87 38.41 -12.64
N GLY A 309 -17.54 38.50 -12.51
CA GLY A 309 -16.71 39.66 -12.80
C GLY A 309 -16.80 40.77 -11.74
N GLY A 310 -17.45 40.51 -10.61
CA GLY A 310 -17.60 41.40 -9.46
C GLY A 310 -16.44 41.31 -8.47
N VAL A 311 -16.65 41.89 -7.27
CA VAL A 311 -15.68 41.84 -6.16
C VAL A 311 -16.37 41.88 -4.80
N LEU A 312 -15.82 41.12 -3.86
CA LEU A 312 -16.09 41.17 -2.43
C LEU A 312 -14.97 41.92 -1.73
N ILE A 313 -15.34 42.83 -0.82
CA ILE A 313 -14.41 43.48 0.10
C ILE A 313 -14.90 43.31 1.54
N SER A 314 -14.01 42.91 2.44
CA SER A 314 -14.26 42.78 3.88
C SER A 314 -13.60 43.90 4.68
N GLY A 315 -13.67 43.82 6.01
CA GLY A 315 -13.05 44.75 6.95
C GLY A 315 -13.96 45.08 8.14
N TRP A 316 -13.61 46.13 8.88
CA TRP A 316 -14.37 46.65 10.03
C TRP A 316 -14.55 48.16 9.96
N ALA A 317 -15.55 48.68 10.64
CA ALA A 317 -15.76 50.13 10.79
C ALA A 317 -15.05 50.69 12.04
N CYS A 318 -14.47 51.88 11.90
CA CYS A 318 -13.98 52.75 12.99
C CYS A 318 -12.95 52.14 13.96
N GLU A 319 -11.70 52.59 13.89
CA GLU A 319 -10.63 52.20 14.83
C GLU A 319 -10.90 52.62 16.29
N SER A 320 -11.40 53.83 16.54
CA SER A 320 -11.51 54.36 17.91
C SER A 320 -12.72 53.78 18.67
N TRP A 321 -12.48 53.13 19.82
CA TRP A 321 -13.46 52.53 20.77
C TRP A 321 -14.62 53.43 21.24
N ASN A 322 -15.50 53.82 20.32
CA ASN A 322 -16.56 54.79 20.49
C ASN A 322 -17.86 54.20 19.92
N ALA A 323 -18.68 53.64 20.82
CA ALA A 323 -19.94 52.94 20.55
C ALA A 323 -21.09 53.80 19.96
N ASN A 324 -20.75 54.84 19.19
CA ASN A 324 -21.66 55.63 18.36
C ASN A 324 -21.05 55.91 16.96
N CYS A 325 -19.96 55.23 16.58
CA CYS A 325 -19.34 55.41 15.28
C CYS A 325 -20.17 54.79 14.14
N GLN A 326 -20.02 55.34 12.94
CA GLN A 326 -20.81 55.00 11.77
C GLN A 326 -19.97 55.17 10.50
N MET A 327 -19.56 54.06 9.89
CA MET A 327 -18.95 54.08 8.55
C MET A 327 -20.06 54.12 7.50
N THR A 328 -20.02 55.12 6.61
CA THR A 328 -21.05 55.30 5.56
C THR A 328 -20.45 55.01 4.20
N ILE A 329 -20.92 53.93 3.57
CA ILE A 329 -20.49 53.48 2.24
C ILE A 329 -21.27 54.28 1.18
N GLU A 330 -22.60 54.12 1.15
CA GLU A 330 -23.51 54.92 0.32
C GLU A 330 -24.84 55.15 1.07
N THR A 331 -25.76 55.93 0.50
CA THR A 331 -27.08 56.20 1.10
C THR A 331 -27.89 54.91 1.24
N GLY A 332 -27.95 54.39 2.46
CA GLY A 332 -28.63 53.12 2.79
C GLY A 332 -27.68 51.96 3.10
N TYR A 333 -26.37 52.11 2.81
CA TYR A 333 -25.33 51.12 3.10
C TYR A 333 -24.39 51.70 4.16
N VAL A 334 -24.59 51.25 5.40
CA VAL A 334 -23.97 51.81 6.61
C VAL A 334 -23.58 50.68 7.55
N VAL A 335 -22.33 50.72 8.02
CA VAL A 335 -21.85 49.88 9.11
C VAL A 335 -21.87 50.71 10.39
N TYR A 336 -22.36 50.13 11.48
CA TYR A 336 -22.51 50.76 12.80
C TYR A 336 -21.61 50.06 13.81
N ASN A 337 -21.15 50.80 14.82
CA ASN A 337 -20.21 50.32 15.84
C ASN A 337 -18.91 49.79 15.19
N HIS A 338 -18.20 48.91 15.90
CA HIS A 338 -16.93 48.30 15.49
C HIS A 338 -17.15 46.95 14.80
N ASN A 339 -18.22 46.86 14.01
CA ASN A 339 -18.68 45.62 13.41
C ASN A 339 -17.89 45.28 12.14
N ALA A 340 -17.60 43.99 11.96
CA ALA A 340 -17.10 43.41 10.72
C ALA A 340 -18.15 43.43 9.60
N TYR A 341 -17.70 43.58 8.35
CA TYR A 341 -18.55 43.58 7.16
C TYR A 341 -17.99 42.71 6.02
N ILE A 342 -18.90 42.29 5.12
CA ILE A 342 -18.62 41.90 3.73
C ILE A 342 -19.49 42.78 2.83
N LEU A 343 -18.89 43.38 1.82
CA LEU A 343 -19.54 44.27 0.85
C LEU A 343 -19.28 43.74 -0.57
N LYS A 344 -20.34 43.39 -1.31
CA LYS A 344 -20.25 42.93 -2.70
C LYS A 344 -20.56 44.07 -3.67
N TYR A 345 -19.66 44.31 -4.62
CA TYR A 345 -19.88 45.15 -5.80
C TYR A 345 -19.99 44.29 -7.06
N ALA A 346 -20.94 44.63 -7.92
CA ALA A 346 -20.99 44.10 -9.28
C ALA A 346 -19.82 44.64 -10.13
N SER A 347 -19.49 43.96 -11.23
CA SER A 347 -18.46 44.37 -12.21
C SER A 347 -18.54 45.85 -12.65
N ASN A 348 -19.74 46.43 -12.68
CA ASN A 348 -20.01 47.82 -13.04
C ASN A 348 -19.84 48.86 -11.90
N GLY A 349 -19.47 48.43 -10.69
CA GLY A 349 -19.30 49.30 -9.53
C GLY A 349 -20.59 49.71 -8.82
N SER A 350 -21.73 49.02 -8.99
CA SER A 350 -22.89 49.16 -8.11
C SER A 350 -22.83 48.18 -6.94
N ILE A 351 -23.19 48.63 -5.74
CA ILE A 351 -23.31 47.75 -4.57
C ILE A 351 -24.47 46.77 -4.80
N GLU A 352 -24.19 45.47 -4.70
CA GLU A 352 -25.22 44.44 -4.68
C GLU A 352 -25.71 44.18 -3.26
N ARG A 353 -24.77 44.08 -2.30
CA ARG A 353 -25.08 43.75 -0.91
C ARG A 353 -24.03 44.25 0.08
N LEU A 354 -24.49 44.68 1.24
CA LEU A 354 -23.72 44.75 2.48
C LEU A 354 -24.27 43.68 3.44
N THR A 355 -23.39 42.84 3.97
CA THR A 355 -23.66 41.91 5.07
C THR A 355 -22.76 42.32 6.23
N THR A 356 -23.32 42.49 7.44
CA THR A 356 -22.53 42.76 8.65
C THR A 356 -22.63 41.58 9.60
N MET A 357 -21.51 41.21 10.21
CA MET A 357 -21.54 40.53 11.49
C MET A 357 -21.78 41.56 12.58
N ASN A 358 -22.24 41.11 13.75
CA ASN A 358 -22.67 42.04 14.78
C ASN A 358 -22.35 41.49 16.16
N GLY A 359 -21.84 42.35 17.03
CA GLY A 359 -21.70 42.09 18.46
C GLY A 359 -21.91 43.36 19.29
N ASP A 360 -21.38 43.33 20.51
CA ASP A 360 -21.40 44.46 21.47
C ASP A 360 -20.01 45.04 21.78
N GLY A 361 -18.94 44.43 21.25
CA GLY A 361 -17.55 44.86 21.33
C GLY A 361 -17.03 45.36 19.97
N ALA A 362 -15.84 44.87 19.60
CA ALA A 362 -15.20 45.12 18.31
C ALA A 362 -14.91 43.79 17.60
N ASP A 363 -15.30 43.72 16.33
CA ASP A 363 -15.25 42.52 15.50
C ASP A 363 -14.37 42.84 14.27
N PHE A 364 -13.15 42.32 14.25
CA PHE A 364 -12.14 42.58 13.22
C PHE A 364 -12.08 41.42 12.21
N VAL A 365 -11.84 41.73 10.94
CA VAL A 365 -11.59 40.76 9.84
C VAL A 365 -10.30 41.15 9.15
N GLN A 366 -9.31 40.27 9.19
CA GLN A 366 -7.97 40.52 8.67
C GLN A 366 -7.74 39.74 7.35
N ALA A 367 -8.28 38.53 7.25
CA ALA A 367 -8.21 37.68 6.07
C ALA A 367 -9.59 37.43 5.43
N MET A 368 -9.65 37.37 4.10
CA MET A 368 -10.76 36.80 3.34
C MET A 368 -10.22 36.08 2.10
N VAL A 369 -10.57 34.80 1.94
CA VAL A 369 -10.10 33.96 0.83
C VAL A 369 -11.27 33.22 0.17
N ALA A 370 -11.17 32.98 -1.14
CA ALA A 370 -12.16 32.19 -1.88
C ALA A 370 -12.04 30.70 -1.51
N VAL A 371 -13.17 30.07 -1.18
CA VAL A 371 -13.29 28.61 -1.00
C VAL A 371 -13.87 27.95 -2.26
N ASN A 372 -14.63 28.71 -3.05
CA ASN A 372 -15.12 28.41 -4.41
C ASN A 372 -15.93 29.61 -4.93
N ASP A 373 -16.41 29.53 -6.17
CA ASP A 373 -17.19 30.54 -6.91
C ASP A 373 -18.39 31.15 -6.15
N ASP A 374 -18.92 30.47 -5.13
CA ASP A 374 -20.08 30.86 -4.32
C ASP A 374 -19.73 31.23 -2.86
N LYS A 375 -18.51 30.93 -2.38
CA LYS A 375 -18.16 30.98 -0.95
C LYS A 375 -16.79 31.62 -0.68
N VAL A 376 -16.75 32.48 0.34
CA VAL A 376 -15.52 32.97 0.95
C VAL A 376 -15.42 32.54 2.41
N LEU A 377 -14.22 32.22 2.86
CA LEU A 377 -13.87 32.22 4.27
C LEU A 377 -13.47 33.65 4.65
N ILE A 378 -13.92 34.09 5.83
CA ILE A 378 -13.45 35.30 6.50
C ILE A 378 -12.87 34.92 7.86
N ALA A 379 -11.79 35.57 8.28
CA ALA A 379 -11.18 35.34 9.59
C ALA A 379 -10.59 36.61 10.21
N GLY A 380 -10.45 36.62 11.54
CA GLY A 380 -9.92 37.74 12.31
C GLY A 380 -10.00 37.48 13.80
N ASN A 381 -10.39 38.51 14.56
CA ASN A 381 -10.57 38.43 16.02
C ASN A 381 -11.79 39.21 16.53
N HIS A 382 -12.37 38.82 17.68
CA HIS A 382 -13.50 39.53 18.29
C HIS A 382 -13.38 39.75 19.80
N TYR A 383 -13.74 40.96 20.21
CA TYR A 383 -13.92 41.41 21.60
C TYR A 383 -15.40 41.46 22.01
N SER A 384 -16.33 41.02 21.15
CA SER A 384 -17.76 40.96 21.45
C SER A 384 -18.09 39.77 22.36
N SER A 385 -18.90 40.02 23.41
CA SER A 385 -19.36 38.98 24.35
C SER A 385 -20.30 37.97 23.71
N THR A 386 -20.88 38.31 22.56
CA THR A 386 -21.43 37.35 21.61
C THR A 386 -21.30 37.92 20.20
N LEU A 387 -20.54 37.25 19.32
CA LEU A 387 -20.44 37.57 17.90
C LEU A 387 -21.56 36.84 17.14
N TYR A 388 -22.27 37.55 16.25
CA TYR A 388 -23.38 37.00 15.47
C TYR A 388 -23.09 37.05 13.96
N ALA A 389 -22.93 35.87 13.34
CA ALA A 389 -22.83 35.68 11.90
C ALA A 389 -24.19 35.20 11.34
N GLY A 390 -25.08 36.16 11.06
CA GLY A 390 -26.43 35.89 10.55
C GLY A 390 -27.34 35.21 11.58
N SER A 391 -27.38 33.88 11.58
CA SER A 391 -28.09 33.05 12.56
C SER A 391 -27.18 32.19 13.44
N LEU A 392 -25.88 32.16 13.14
CA LEU A 392 -24.84 31.52 13.95
C LEU A 392 -24.34 32.51 15.01
N SER A 393 -23.85 32.01 16.14
CA SER A 393 -23.31 32.86 17.22
C SER A 393 -22.29 32.13 18.09
N VAL A 394 -21.20 32.82 18.41
CA VAL A 394 -20.11 32.36 19.29
C VAL A 394 -19.93 33.30 20.49
N TYR A 395 -19.23 32.86 21.54
CA TYR A 395 -19.28 33.49 22.86
C TYR A 395 -17.88 33.68 23.45
N ASN A 396 -17.35 34.91 23.39
CA ASN A 396 -16.03 35.23 23.92
C ASN A 396 -15.91 34.89 25.42
N SER A 397 -14.82 34.21 25.79
CA SER A 397 -14.65 33.66 27.14
C SER A 397 -13.94 34.62 28.11
N GLY A 398 -13.18 35.60 27.59
CA GLY A 398 -12.40 36.53 28.41
C GLY A 398 -11.87 37.77 27.68
N GLY A 399 -10.97 37.59 26.70
CA GLY A 399 -10.18 38.67 26.10
C GLY A 399 -10.53 38.94 24.63
N SER A 400 -9.68 38.50 23.71
CA SER A 400 -9.94 38.49 22.26
C SER A 400 -9.94 37.06 21.77
N ASP A 401 -10.98 36.67 21.04
CA ASP A 401 -11.06 35.33 20.44
C ASP A 401 -10.77 35.39 18.94
N ALA A 402 -9.88 34.51 18.46
CA ALA A 402 -9.68 34.27 17.04
C ALA A 402 -10.90 33.55 16.49
N TRP A 403 -11.39 33.96 15.31
CA TRP A 403 -12.59 33.37 14.72
C TRP A 403 -12.51 33.31 13.20
N TYR A 404 -13.25 32.36 12.62
CA TYR A 404 -13.52 32.33 11.19
C TYR A 404 -14.99 32.01 10.93
N ALA A 405 -15.47 32.35 9.73
CA ALA A 405 -16.79 31.95 9.24
C ALA A 405 -16.77 31.70 7.73
N ILE A 406 -17.58 30.76 7.27
CA ILE A 406 -17.79 30.50 5.83
C ILE A 406 -19.05 31.23 5.39
N TYR A 407 -18.91 32.24 4.52
CA TYR A 407 -19.99 33.02 3.96
C TYR A 407 -20.24 32.65 2.50
N ASN A 408 -21.40 32.05 2.24
CA ASN A 408 -21.90 31.81 0.89
C ASN A 408 -22.53 33.10 0.37
N HIS A 409 -21.90 33.76 -0.59
CA HIS A 409 -22.33 35.07 -1.07
C HIS A 409 -23.50 35.03 -2.05
N SER A 410 -23.83 33.86 -2.61
CA SER A 410 -24.94 33.68 -3.56
C SER A 410 -26.24 33.28 -2.86
N SER A 411 -26.17 32.44 -1.83
CA SER A 411 -27.30 32.20 -0.91
C SER A 411 -27.46 33.34 0.11
N HIS A 412 -26.35 34.02 0.41
CA HIS A 412 -26.17 35.05 1.42
C HIS A 412 -26.36 34.57 2.87
N LEU A 413 -25.96 33.32 3.12
CA LEU A 413 -25.99 32.68 4.44
C LEU A 413 -24.56 32.44 4.92
N PHE A 414 -24.37 32.48 6.24
CA PHE A 414 -23.23 31.85 6.88
C PHE A 414 -23.54 30.37 7.04
N GLU A 415 -22.62 29.50 6.63
CA GLU A 415 -22.76 28.05 6.69
C GLU A 415 -22.01 27.46 7.89
N ASP A 416 -20.89 28.07 8.27
CA ASP A 416 -20.03 27.70 9.40
C ASP A 416 -19.53 28.95 10.16
N LEU A 417 -19.22 28.81 11.45
CA LEU A 417 -18.70 29.84 12.37
C LEU A 417 -18.01 29.16 13.57
N TRP A 418 -16.74 29.49 13.80
CA TRP A 418 -15.91 28.95 14.88
C TRP A 418 -15.14 30.07 15.59
N ASP A 419 -14.92 29.92 16.90
CA ASP A 419 -14.05 30.78 17.73
C ASP A 419 -13.11 29.96 18.64
N SER A 420 -12.01 30.59 19.07
CA SER A 420 -11.03 29.98 19.98
C SER A 420 -11.57 29.68 21.38
N ASN A 421 -12.60 30.42 21.83
CA ASN A 421 -13.20 30.32 23.18
C ASN A 421 -12.15 30.23 24.31
N SER A 422 -11.17 31.14 24.26
CA SER A 422 -9.97 31.21 25.12
C SER A 422 -10.05 32.41 26.08
N ASP A 423 -9.21 32.44 27.12
CA ASP A 423 -9.08 33.59 28.03
C ASP A 423 -7.90 34.53 27.68
N GLY A 424 -7.24 34.28 26.54
CA GLY A 424 -6.13 35.06 26.01
C GLY A 424 -6.52 36.24 25.12
N ASN A 425 -5.67 36.54 24.14
CA ASN A 425 -5.87 37.58 23.14
C ASN A 425 -5.43 37.02 21.77
N GLU A 426 -6.30 36.22 21.18
CA GLU A 426 -6.05 35.45 19.98
C GLU A 426 -6.56 36.19 18.74
N ALA A 427 -5.91 35.98 17.58
CA ALA A 427 -6.32 36.50 16.29
C ALA A 427 -5.84 35.66 15.10
N PHE A 428 -6.64 35.56 14.03
CA PHE A 428 -6.17 35.11 12.71
C PHE A 428 -5.78 36.31 11.83
N HIS A 429 -4.66 36.21 11.12
CA HIS A 429 -4.09 37.30 10.33
C HIS A 429 -4.06 37.01 8.83
N SER A 430 -3.78 35.76 8.43
CA SER A 430 -3.86 35.32 7.03
C SER A 430 -4.52 33.93 6.94
N ALA A 431 -5.05 33.60 5.76
CA ALA A 431 -5.70 32.32 5.49
C ALA A 431 -5.61 31.97 3.99
N VAL A 432 -5.36 30.70 3.68
CA VAL A 432 -5.33 30.16 2.31
C VAL A 432 -6.17 28.89 2.21
N VAL A 433 -6.51 28.50 0.98
CA VAL A 433 -7.26 27.27 0.67
C VAL A 433 -6.37 26.41 -0.20
N THR A 434 -6.10 25.17 0.22
CA THR A 434 -5.26 24.22 -0.52
C THR A 434 -6.00 23.61 -1.72
N PRO A 435 -5.30 23.02 -2.71
CA PRO A 435 -5.93 22.51 -3.95
C PRO A 435 -6.97 21.40 -3.74
N ASP A 436 -6.89 20.68 -2.62
CA ASP A 436 -7.85 19.67 -2.14
C ASP A 436 -9.13 20.30 -1.52
N GLY A 437 -9.14 21.62 -1.30
CA GLY A 437 -10.23 22.37 -0.69
C GLY A 437 -10.11 22.60 0.83
N ASN A 438 -9.05 22.11 1.48
CA ASN A 438 -8.85 22.32 2.91
C ASN A 438 -8.41 23.75 3.25
N LEU A 439 -8.62 24.15 4.51
CA LEU A 439 -8.47 25.54 4.96
C LEU A 439 -7.26 25.68 5.89
N VAL A 440 -6.28 26.50 5.51
CA VAL A 440 -5.11 26.78 6.34
C VAL A 440 -5.23 28.19 6.89
N LEU A 441 -5.27 28.32 8.21
CA LEU A 441 -5.38 29.59 8.92
C LEU A 441 -4.15 29.86 9.78
N GLY A 442 -3.62 31.07 9.66
CA GLY A 442 -2.43 31.52 10.37
C GLY A 442 -2.75 32.67 11.32
N GLY A 443 -2.22 32.62 12.54
CA GLY A 443 -2.60 33.56 13.60
C GLY A 443 -1.60 33.71 14.72
N THR A 444 -2.04 34.37 15.79
CA THR A 444 -1.26 34.73 16.98
C THR A 444 -2.06 34.48 18.25
N GLN A 445 -1.37 34.07 19.31
CA GLN A 445 -1.90 33.86 20.65
C GLN A 445 -1.42 34.96 21.61
N CYS A 446 -2.21 35.26 22.66
CA CYS A 446 -1.83 36.05 23.83
C CYS A 446 -1.36 37.50 23.56
N TRP A 447 -1.83 38.13 22.48
CA TRP A 447 -1.37 39.45 22.03
C TRP A 447 -1.36 40.50 23.16
N GLY A 448 -0.16 40.96 23.54
CA GLY A 448 0.05 42.01 24.54
C GLY A 448 -0.09 41.62 26.02
N ASN A 449 -0.24 40.33 26.36
CA ASN A 449 -0.36 39.84 27.74
C ASN A 449 0.86 38.99 28.17
N GLY A 450 1.82 39.58 28.89
CA GLY A 450 2.99 38.89 29.43
C GLY A 450 2.73 38.03 30.68
N ALA A 451 1.85 37.03 30.58
CA ALA A 451 1.58 36.06 31.65
C ALA A 451 0.99 34.76 31.10
N ASP A 452 1.12 33.65 31.85
CA ASP A 452 0.62 32.31 31.52
C ASP A 452 -0.77 32.30 30.86
N CYS A 453 -0.83 31.97 29.58
CA CYS A 453 -1.99 32.10 28.70
C CYS A 453 -2.16 30.77 27.91
N PRO A 454 -3.08 29.88 28.34
CA PRO A 454 -3.13 28.51 27.83
C PRO A 454 -3.99 28.37 26.56
N PHE A 455 -3.42 27.92 25.44
CA PHE A 455 -4.22 27.64 24.25
C PHE A 455 -4.85 26.24 24.33
N SER A 456 -6.13 26.16 23.98
CA SER A 456 -6.78 24.93 23.55
C SER A 456 -7.51 25.17 22.24
N ILE A 457 -7.13 24.45 21.20
CA ILE A 457 -8.00 24.26 20.03
C ILE A 457 -8.75 22.94 20.27
N GLU A 458 -10.09 22.97 20.21
CA GLU A 458 -10.87 21.73 20.11
C GLU A 458 -10.66 21.14 18.72
N THR A 459 -9.79 20.14 18.61
CA THR A 459 -9.39 19.55 17.32
C THR A 459 -10.50 18.69 16.70
N LYS A 460 -11.41 18.18 17.54
CA LYS A 460 -12.70 17.58 17.16
C LYS A 460 -13.71 17.92 18.26
N PRO A 461 -15.03 17.96 17.99
CA PRO A 461 -16.04 18.27 19.00
C PRO A 461 -15.93 17.36 20.24
N GLY A 462 -15.47 17.91 21.36
CA GLY A 462 -15.22 17.17 22.61
C GLY A 462 -13.87 16.45 22.71
N SER A 463 -12.86 16.80 21.90
CA SER A 463 -11.46 16.47 22.16
C SER A 463 -10.59 17.74 22.23
N GLU A 464 -10.29 18.17 23.46
CA GLU A 464 -9.35 19.25 23.77
C GLU A 464 -7.92 18.84 23.36
N SER A 465 -7.29 19.58 22.43
CA SER A 465 -5.84 19.54 22.23
C SER A 465 -5.21 20.76 22.91
N THR A 466 -4.91 20.60 24.19
CA THR A 466 -4.29 21.64 25.04
C THR A 466 -2.79 21.69 24.82
N ARG A 467 -2.28 22.81 24.29
CA ARG A 467 -0.85 23.12 24.22
C ARG A 467 -0.54 24.17 25.28
N TYR A 468 0.19 23.77 26.32
CA TYR A 468 0.62 24.71 27.37
C TYR A 468 1.86 25.46 26.92
N SER A 469 1.67 26.68 26.40
CA SER A 469 2.76 27.64 26.18
C SER A 469 3.42 28.05 27.50
N SER A 470 4.71 28.39 27.45
CA SER A 470 5.43 29.02 28.56
C SER A 470 5.48 30.54 28.43
N THR A 471 4.59 31.20 29.19
CA THR A 471 4.55 32.66 29.51
C THR A 471 4.47 33.68 28.37
N ASN A 472 4.64 33.28 27.11
CA ASN A 472 4.87 34.19 25.97
C ASN A 472 3.76 34.04 24.90
N ALA A 473 3.83 34.87 23.86
CA ALA A 473 2.84 34.92 22.77
C ALA A 473 3.38 34.24 21.50
N GLU A 474 2.75 33.12 21.11
CA GLU A 474 3.14 32.25 19.98
C GLU A 474 2.40 32.62 18.69
N GLY A 475 3.09 32.48 17.55
CA GLY A 475 2.47 32.44 16.22
C GLY A 475 2.08 31.00 15.87
N PHE A 476 0.91 30.77 15.25
CA PHE A 476 0.39 29.41 15.03
C PHE A 476 -0.20 29.16 13.63
N LEU A 477 -0.23 27.88 13.26
CA LEU A 477 -0.80 27.33 12.03
C LEU A 477 -1.85 26.26 12.36
N MET A 478 -3.04 26.43 11.80
CA MET A 478 -4.19 25.55 11.96
C MET A 478 -4.69 25.08 10.58
N LEU A 479 -4.86 23.77 10.42
CA LEU A 479 -5.60 23.20 9.29
C LEU A 479 -7.04 22.92 9.75
N HIS A 480 -8.04 23.33 8.97
CA HIS A 480 -9.40 22.84 9.07
C HIS A 480 -9.72 22.03 7.81
N ASP A 481 -9.94 20.74 8.02
CA ASP A 481 -10.34 19.77 7.02
C ASP A 481 -11.86 19.83 6.80
N ILE A 482 -12.28 20.19 5.58
CA ILE A 482 -13.70 20.38 5.25
C ILE A 482 -14.43 19.05 5.04
N GLU A 483 -13.77 18.01 4.51
CA GLU A 483 -14.42 16.71 4.27
C GLU A 483 -14.72 15.99 5.59
N TRP A 484 -13.79 16.08 6.55
CA TRP A 484 -13.82 15.33 7.80
C TRP A 484 -14.30 16.13 9.02
N ASP A 485 -14.67 17.41 8.84
CA ASP A 485 -15.16 18.34 9.88
C ASP A 485 -14.23 18.32 11.11
N SER A 486 -12.93 18.53 10.85
CA SER A 486 -11.89 18.36 11.87
C SER A 486 -10.75 19.36 11.76
N ILE A 487 -10.27 19.81 12.92
CA ILE A 487 -9.28 20.86 13.02
C ILE A 487 -7.97 20.24 13.53
N ALA A 488 -6.89 20.38 12.77
CA ALA A 488 -5.57 19.91 13.15
C ALA A 488 -4.64 21.08 13.49
N TRP A 489 -3.96 20.95 14.62
CA TRP A 489 -2.76 21.74 14.90
C TRP A 489 -1.67 21.34 13.89
N MET A 490 -1.26 22.26 13.03
CA MET A 490 -0.10 22.03 12.17
C MET A 490 1.17 22.28 12.98
N ARG A 491 1.50 23.54 13.26
CA ARG A 491 2.70 23.95 14.01
C ARG A 491 2.42 25.23 14.80
N GLY A 492 3.33 25.56 15.73
CA GLY A 492 3.36 26.83 16.44
C GLY A 492 4.80 27.18 16.79
N ILE A 493 5.15 28.47 16.67
CA ILE A 493 6.48 29.00 16.93
C ILE A 493 6.51 29.61 18.33
N ASP A 494 7.34 29.03 19.19
CA ASP A 494 7.66 29.59 20.51
C ASP A 494 8.75 30.66 20.33
N VAL A 495 8.49 31.88 20.79
CA VAL A 495 9.48 32.97 20.81
C VAL A 495 9.69 33.44 22.24
N HIS A 496 10.84 33.06 22.77
CA HIS A 496 11.21 33.33 24.14
C HIS A 496 12.06 34.60 24.22
N ASP A 497 11.45 35.66 24.73
CA ASP A 497 12.13 36.88 25.14
C ASP A 497 12.13 37.04 26.67
N TYR A 498 13.24 37.54 27.21
CA TYR A 498 13.44 37.77 28.64
C TYR A 498 13.16 39.23 29.08
N SER A 499 12.82 40.12 28.14
CA SER A 499 12.85 41.58 28.31
C SER A 499 11.44 42.18 28.45
N ASP A 500 10.58 41.94 27.47
CA ASP A 500 9.22 42.50 27.35
C ASP A 500 8.29 41.53 26.61
N SER A 501 6.97 41.68 26.78
CA SER A 501 5.95 40.78 26.23
C SER A 501 5.55 41.11 24.79
N THR A 502 6.51 41.00 23.87
CA THR A 502 6.30 41.19 22.42
C THR A 502 5.79 39.90 21.78
N ALA A 503 4.66 39.97 21.09
CA ALA A 503 4.10 38.83 20.35
C ALA A 503 4.83 38.65 19.02
N SER A 504 5.27 37.43 18.74
CA SER A 504 5.65 37.04 17.38
C SER A 504 4.40 36.48 16.71
N TYR A 505 4.06 37.04 15.55
CA TYR A 505 2.80 36.78 14.87
C TYR A 505 3.05 36.11 13.52
N LEU A 506 2.04 35.47 12.94
CA LEU A 506 2.07 35.14 11.52
C LEU A 506 1.56 36.35 10.73
N SER A 507 2.33 36.89 9.77
CA SER A 507 1.89 38.01 8.93
C SER A 507 1.38 37.59 7.54
N ASP A 508 1.80 36.42 7.03
CA ASP A 508 1.23 35.89 5.78
C ASP A 508 1.27 34.37 5.62
N LEU A 509 0.44 33.90 4.69
CA LEU A 509 0.36 32.55 4.16
C LEU A 509 0.33 32.59 2.62
N ALA A 510 1.06 31.67 1.99
CA ALA A 510 0.92 31.37 0.57
C ALA A 510 0.79 29.85 0.38
N VAL A 511 0.11 29.43 -0.70
CA VAL A 511 -0.05 28.02 -1.07
C VAL A 511 0.24 27.83 -2.56
N SER A 512 0.89 26.71 -2.94
CA SER A 512 1.17 26.35 -4.32
C SER A 512 0.01 25.57 -4.96
N ASN A 513 0.07 25.39 -6.28
CA ASN A 513 -0.84 24.50 -7.01
C ASN A 513 -0.67 23.01 -6.64
N THR A 514 0.46 22.63 -6.03
CA THR A 514 0.75 21.28 -5.51
C THR A 514 0.36 21.13 -4.02
N GLY A 515 -0.06 22.22 -3.37
CA GLY A 515 -0.46 22.24 -1.97
C GLY A 515 0.64 22.63 -0.97
N ASN A 516 1.87 22.88 -1.43
CA ASN A 516 2.98 23.36 -0.60
C ASN A 516 2.61 24.70 0.07
N ILE A 517 2.85 24.83 1.38
CA ILE A 517 2.44 25.97 2.21
C ILE A 517 3.67 26.73 2.66
N ALA A 518 3.70 28.05 2.43
CA ALA A 518 4.67 28.96 3.03
C ALA A 518 4.00 29.84 4.08
N ALA A 519 4.61 29.95 5.27
CA ALA A 519 4.12 30.76 6.38
C ALA A 519 5.21 31.72 6.87
N ASN A 520 4.85 32.98 7.10
CA ASN A 520 5.79 34.04 7.47
C ASN A 520 5.59 34.55 8.90
N PHE A 521 6.65 34.56 9.69
CA PHE A 521 6.62 34.97 11.09
C PHE A 521 7.70 36.03 11.42
N PRO A 522 7.34 37.30 11.66
CA PRO A 522 8.25 38.26 12.28
C PRO A 522 8.64 37.83 13.70
N VAL A 523 9.94 37.81 13.99
CA VAL A 523 10.54 37.23 15.20
C VAL A 523 11.28 38.31 16.01
N CYS A 524 11.11 38.29 17.34
CA CYS A 524 11.83 39.16 18.29
C CYS A 524 11.63 40.69 18.05
N VAL A 525 10.44 41.07 17.59
CA VAL A 525 10.02 42.43 17.18
C VAL A 525 10.11 43.45 18.33
N SER A 526 11.28 44.08 18.52
CA SER A 526 11.51 45.10 19.58
C SER A 526 12.67 46.08 19.32
N ASP A 527 12.61 47.24 19.96
CA ASP A 527 13.63 48.31 19.96
C ASP A 527 14.85 48.05 20.86
N ASN A 528 14.80 47.08 21.79
CA ASN A 528 15.74 47.02 22.94
C ASN A 528 16.32 45.63 23.28
N HIS A 529 16.08 44.60 22.49
CA HIS A 529 16.42 43.22 22.87
C HIS A 529 17.82 42.81 22.35
N THR A 530 18.50 41.91 23.08
CA THR A 530 19.86 41.42 22.74
C THR A 530 20.11 39.96 23.16
N ASP A 531 19.06 39.23 23.54
CA ASP A 531 19.11 37.87 24.13
C ASP A 531 17.81 37.10 23.80
N CYS A 532 17.22 37.33 22.61
CA CYS A 532 15.99 36.66 22.15
C CYS A 532 16.28 35.31 21.47
N THR A 533 15.34 34.36 21.58
CA THR A 533 15.42 33.05 20.92
C THR A 533 14.06 32.60 20.38
N ALA A 534 14.02 32.04 19.17
CA ALA A 534 12.82 31.45 18.56
C ALA A 534 13.00 29.94 18.34
N GLY A 535 11.91 29.18 18.31
CA GLY A 535 11.97 27.73 18.09
C GLY A 535 10.79 27.17 17.30
N ILE A 536 11.10 26.29 16.33
CA ILE A 536 10.15 25.45 15.60
C ILE A 536 10.48 23.99 15.91
N GLY A 537 9.57 23.27 16.58
CA GLY A 537 9.74 21.85 16.89
C GLY A 537 10.97 21.57 17.76
N ASN A 538 12.05 21.06 17.15
CA ASN A 538 13.36 20.84 17.80
C ASN A 538 14.44 21.84 17.37
N GLN A 539 14.17 22.69 16.37
CA GLN A 539 15.08 23.75 15.91
C GLN A 539 14.99 24.94 16.87
N ILE A 540 16.14 25.53 17.22
CA ILE A 540 16.22 26.72 18.08
C ILE A 540 17.19 27.73 17.45
N PHE A 541 16.66 28.91 17.16
CA PHE A 541 17.40 30.06 16.65
C PHE A 541 17.74 30.97 17.84
N SER A 542 19.01 31.24 18.06
CA SER A 542 19.50 31.95 19.26
C SER A 542 20.27 33.22 18.93
N SER A 543 20.09 34.29 19.72
CA SER A 543 20.68 35.62 19.46
C SER A 543 20.11 36.24 18.18
N VAL A 544 18.79 36.11 18.00
CA VAL A 544 18.05 36.62 16.85
C VAL A 544 17.55 38.02 17.15
N ASP A 545 18.27 39.04 16.70
CA ASP A 545 17.86 40.43 16.81
C ASP A 545 17.06 40.81 15.54
N ASN A 546 15.76 41.09 15.68
CA ASN A 546 14.84 41.56 14.62
C ASN A 546 14.93 40.82 13.26
N ALA A 547 14.68 39.52 13.26
CA ALA A 547 14.62 38.72 12.02
C ALA A 547 13.18 38.35 11.63
N THR A 548 13.02 37.84 10.42
CA THR A 548 11.80 37.20 9.95
C THR A 548 12.07 35.72 9.65
N LEU A 549 11.15 34.84 10.02
CA LEU A 549 11.28 33.40 9.85
C LEU A 549 10.25 32.91 8.83
N ILE A 550 10.74 32.45 7.68
CA ILE A 550 9.92 31.81 6.66
C ILE A 550 9.99 30.30 6.91
N TYR A 551 8.82 29.68 6.94
CA TYR A 551 8.63 28.26 7.21
C TYR A 551 7.84 27.65 6.05
N GLN A 552 8.39 26.63 5.40
CA GLN A 552 7.74 25.94 4.28
C GLN A 552 7.39 24.50 4.68
N ILE A 553 6.19 24.08 4.29
CA ILE A 553 5.74 22.69 4.32
C ILE A 553 5.57 22.27 2.86
N THR A 554 6.32 21.27 2.46
CA THR A 554 6.35 20.72 1.11
C THR A 554 5.75 19.33 1.16
N PHE A 555 4.71 19.08 0.36
CA PHE A 555 3.98 17.80 0.30
C PHE A 555 4.33 16.97 -0.93
N ASP A 556 5.09 17.57 -1.85
CA ASP A 556 5.57 17.08 -3.14
C ASP A 556 6.96 17.72 -3.28
N SER A 557 8.00 16.92 -2.99
CA SER A 557 9.37 17.38 -2.69
C SER A 557 10.24 17.66 -3.90
N ASP A 558 9.97 17.05 -5.06
CA ASP A 558 10.75 17.22 -6.29
C ASP A 558 9.94 17.82 -7.46
N GLY A 559 8.61 17.84 -7.35
CA GLY A 559 7.69 18.44 -8.32
C GLY A 559 7.07 17.45 -9.31
N ASP A 560 7.12 16.14 -9.06
CA ASP A 560 6.65 15.13 -10.00
C ASP A 560 5.11 14.99 -10.07
N GLY A 561 4.39 15.37 -9.01
CA GLY A 561 2.94 15.32 -8.90
C GLY A 561 2.37 14.17 -8.05
N ILE A 562 3.21 13.24 -7.58
CA ILE A 562 2.92 12.38 -6.44
C ILE A 562 3.23 13.18 -5.16
N MET A 563 2.75 12.73 -4.00
CA MET A 563 2.99 13.39 -2.72
C MET A 563 3.99 12.57 -1.88
N ASP A 564 4.84 13.21 -1.07
CA ASP A 564 5.79 12.62 -0.09
C ASP A 564 5.20 11.51 0.82
N ALA A 565 3.86 11.39 0.89
CA ALA A 565 3.13 10.40 1.66
C ALA A 565 2.75 9.12 0.88
N HIS A 566 2.96 9.13 -0.44
CA HIS A 566 2.67 8.10 -1.43
C HIS A 566 3.86 7.81 -2.36
N ASP A 567 4.75 8.79 -2.50
CA ASP A 567 6.03 8.75 -3.22
C ASP A 567 7.07 7.86 -2.49
N LEU A 568 7.62 6.85 -3.17
CA LEU A 568 8.77 6.07 -2.66
C LEU A 568 10.13 6.67 -3.02
N CYS A 569 10.17 7.60 -3.97
CA CYS A 569 11.34 8.05 -4.70
C CYS A 569 11.79 9.50 -4.47
N LEU A 570 11.08 10.36 -3.71
CA LEU A 570 11.40 11.63 -2.99
C LEU A 570 12.42 12.67 -3.56
N THR A 571 13.20 12.36 -4.59
CA THR A 571 14.17 13.20 -5.29
C THR A 571 14.43 12.70 -6.72
N SER A 572 13.67 13.20 -7.70
CA SER A 572 13.90 13.01 -9.13
C SER A 572 15.32 13.43 -9.58
N PRO A 573 15.97 12.68 -10.49
CA PRO A 573 17.26 13.03 -11.09
C PRO A 573 17.13 14.06 -12.22
N GLU A 574 15.93 14.22 -12.80
CA GLU A 574 15.62 15.19 -13.85
C GLU A 574 14.59 16.21 -13.34
N ALA A 575 15.04 17.43 -13.05
CA ALA A 575 14.17 18.49 -12.51
C ALA A 575 13.04 18.86 -13.48
N GLY A 576 11.79 18.64 -13.06
CA GLY A 576 10.61 18.83 -13.90
C GLY A 576 10.27 17.62 -14.78
N TRP A 577 10.73 16.42 -14.42
CA TRP A 577 9.99 15.18 -14.67
C TRP A 577 8.64 15.22 -13.91
N VAL A 578 7.71 14.34 -14.30
CA VAL A 578 6.33 14.27 -13.79
C VAL A 578 5.87 12.81 -13.90
N SER A 579 5.38 12.23 -12.81
CA SER A 579 4.75 10.90 -12.80
C SER A 579 3.62 10.82 -13.83
N ILE A 580 3.74 9.86 -14.75
CA ILE A 580 2.73 9.53 -15.76
C ILE A 580 2.83 8.05 -16.14
N PRO A 581 1.70 7.34 -16.44
CA PRO A 581 1.63 5.94 -16.93
C PRO A 581 2.30 5.62 -18.29
N ALA A 582 3.54 6.08 -18.45
CA ALA A 582 4.44 5.96 -19.61
C ALA A 582 5.92 6.30 -19.26
N SER A 583 6.21 6.62 -18.00
CA SER A 583 7.57 6.71 -17.41
C SER A 583 7.59 6.50 -15.88
N ASP A 584 6.45 6.07 -15.33
CA ASP A 584 6.11 5.65 -13.97
C ASP A 584 4.86 4.78 -14.20
N PHE A 585 4.99 3.45 -14.19
CA PHE A 585 3.92 2.56 -14.66
C PHE A 585 2.96 2.13 -13.53
N ASP A 586 3.44 1.87 -12.31
CA ASP A 586 2.60 1.51 -11.16
C ASP A 586 1.92 2.74 -10.49
N GLY A 587 2.59 3.90 -10.50
CA GLY A 587 2.13 5.16 -9.93
C GLY A 587 2.72 5.55 -8.56
N ASP A 588 3.86 4.99 -8.14
CA ASP A 588 4.48 5.24 -6.83
C ASP A 588 5.45 6.43 -6.76
N GLY A 589 5.70 7.16 -7.86
CA GLY A 589 6.62 8.30 -7.92
C GLY A 589 8.08 7.93 -8.24
N CYS A 590 8.42 6.65 -8.33
CA CYS A 590 9.62 6.18 -9.00
C CYS A 590 9.47 6.27 -10.52
N ARG A 591 10.60 6.13 -11.22
CA ARG A 591 10.72 6.38 -12.64
C ARG A 591 11.41 5.20 -13.32
N ASP A 592 10.69 4.55 -14.25
CA ASP A 592 11.08 3.30 -14.90
C ASP A 592 12.54 3.30 -15.40
N SER A 593 13.00 4.45 -15.92
CA SER A 593 14.24 4.49 -16.70
C SER A 593 15.54 4.48 -15.89
N ASP A 594 15.50 4.84 -14.61
CA ASP A 594 16.71 5.03 -13.77
C ASP A 594 16.49 5.21 -12.25
N GLN A 595 15.28 5.03 -11.72
CA GLN A 595 14.99 5.11 -10.28
C GLN A 595 14.29 3.89 -9.72
N ASP A 596 13.36 3.32 -10.49
CA ASP A 596 12.73 2.05 -10.15
C ASP A 596 13.69 0.88 -10.36
N ASP A 597 13.37 -0.25 -9.73
CA ASP A 597 13.93 -1.58 -9.97
C ASP A 597 12.78 -2.65 -10.11
N ASP A 598 11.49 -2.28 -9.99
CA ASP A 598 10.27 -3.13 -9.94
C ASP A 598 9.09 -2.42 -10.68
N ASP A 599 9.30 -2.08 -11.97
CA ASP A 599 8.54 -1.12 -12.83
C ASP A 599 6.99 -1.14 -12.73
N ASP A 600 6.36 -2.25 -12.31
CA ASP A 600 4.90 -2.37 -12.20
C ASP A 600 4.33 -2.73 -10.81
N GLY A 601 5.20 -2.84 -9.79
CA GLY A 601 4.81 -2.98 -8.39
C GLY A 601 4.22 -4.35 -7.99
N ASP A 602 4.42 -5.38 -8.81
CA ASP A 602 4.09 -6.78 -8.51
C ASP A 602 4.95 -7.36 -7.38
N GLY A 603 6.22 -6.93 -7.28
CA GLY A 603 7.17 -7.37 -6.25
C GLY A 603 8.33 -8.24 -6.76
N VAL A 604 8.66 -8.16 -8.06
CA VAL A 604 9.72 -8.93 -8.72
C VAL A 604 10.59 -8.01 -9.57
N ASP A 605 11.83 -7.74 -9.14
CA ASP A 605 12.73 -6.79 -9.80
C ASP A 605 12.80 -7.01 -11.34
N ASP A 606 12.74 -5.97 -12.20
CA ASP A 606 12.73 -6.10 -13.69
C ASP A 606 13.91 -6.90 -14.25
N SER A 607 14.99 -7.00 -13.48
CA SER A 607 16.17 -7.79 -13.80
C SER A 607 15.99 -9.32 -13.67
N SER A 608 14.86 -9.73 -13.09
CA SER A 608 14.44 -11.12 -12.83
C SER A 608 13.07 -11.45 -13.45
N ASP A 609 12.23 -10.44 -13.69
CA ASP A 609 10.95 -10.56 -14.38
C ASP A 609 11.10 -10.70 -15.92
N HIS A 610 10.16 -11.43 -16.54
CA HIS A 610 9.98 -11.56 -17.98
C HIS A 610 9.00 -10.54 -18.60
N PHE A 611 8.09 -9.91 -17.84
CA PHE A 611 7.12 -8.90 -18.32
C PHE A 611 7.00 -7.62 -17.46
N PRO A 612 8.04 -6.77 -17.32
CA PRO A 612 8.06 -5.63 -16.36
C PRO A 612 7.16 -4.41 -16.66
N MET A 613 5.97 -4.65 -17.17
CA MET A 613 4.94 -3.68 -17.59
C MET A 613 3.54 -4.35 -17.52
N ASN A 614 3.37 -5.37 -16.68
CA ASN A 614 2.19 -6.23 -16.56
C ASN A 614 2.13 -6.96 -15.19
N PRO A 615 1.57 -6.32 -14.13
CA PRO A 615 1.61 -6.77 -12.72
C PRO A 615 0.62 -7.92 -12.40
N LEU A 616 0.65 -8.92 -13.26
CA LEU A 616 -0.12 -10.15 -13.28
C LEU A 616 0.70 -11.32 -13.84
N GLU A 617 1.88 -11.08 -14.44
CA GLU A 617 2.73 -12.08 -15.09
C GLU A 617 4.21 -11.77 -14.84
N TRP A 618 4.89 -12.53 -13.99
CA TRP A 618 6.32 -12.31 -13.67
C TRP A 618 7.27 -13.38 -14.26
N GLN A 619 6.72 -14.40 -14.93
CA GLN A 619 7.41 -15.62 -15.35
C GLN A 619 6.85 -16.11 -16.69
N ASP A 620 7.74 -16.61 -17.55
CA ASP A 620 7.45 -17.22 -18.87
C ASP A 620 8.36 -18.45 -18.99
N THR A 621 7.81 -19.61 -18.63
CA THR A 621 8.58 -20.83 -18.35
C THR A 621 9.09 -21.56 -19.59
N ASP A 622 8.33 -21.59 -20.70
CA ASP A 622 8.74 -22.21 -21.96
C ASP A 622 9.48 -21.24 -22.93
N GLY A 623 9.20 -19.94 -22.84
CA GLY A 623 9.75 -18.89 -23.71
C GLY A 623 8.87 -18.50 -24.92
N ASP A 624 7.57 -18.81 -24.93
CA ASP A 624 6.59 -18.35 -25.93
C ASP A 624 6.39 -16.82 -25.90
N GLY A 625 6.34 -16.24 -24.70
CA GLY A 625 5.96 -14.85 -24.47
C GLY A 625 4.49 -14.62 -24.09
N ILE A 626 3.81 -15.66 -23.62
CA ILE A 626 2.66 -15.59 -22.69
C ILE A 626 3.22 -15.90 -21.28
N GLY A 627 2.63 -15.35 -20.23
CA GLY A 627 3.08 -15.59 -18.85
C GLY A 627 2.32 -16.71 -18.14
N ASP A 628 2.97 -17.33 -17.16
CA ASP A 628 2.51 -18.51 -16.40
C ASP A 628 1.16 -18.33 -15.63
N ASN A 629 0.57 -17.12 -15.55
CA ASN A 629 -0.79 -16.93 -14.99
C ASN A 629 -1.89 -16.78 -16.06
N GLN A 630 -1.51 -16.74 -17.34
CA GLN A 630 -2.41 -16.60 -18.50
C GLN A 630 -2.29 -17.71 -19.53
N ASP A 631 -1.17 -18.43 -19.57
CA ASP A 631 -1.11 -19.69 -20.31
C ASP A 631 -1.93 -20.79 -19.60
N GLY A 632 -1.83 -22.00 -20.13
CA GLY A 632 -2.43 -23.20 -19.56
C GLY A 632 -1.73 -24.48 -20.05
N ASP A 633 -0.42 -24.39 -20.32
CA ASP A 633 0.53 -25.42 -20.77
C ASP A 633 1.94 -24.82 -20.50
N ASP A 634 2.20 -24.39 -19.26
CA ASP A 634 3.28 -23.46 -18.85
C ASP A 634 4.70 -23.89 -19.31
N ASP A 635 4.92 -25.19 -19.58
CA ASP A 635 6.19 -25.73 -20.06
C ASP A 635 6.18 -26.28 -21.51
N SER A 636 5.04 -26.19 -22.20
CA SER A 636 4.84 -26.58 -23.61
C SER A 636 5.06 -28.08 -23.91
N ASP A 637 4.95 -29.00 -22.93
CA ASP A 637 5.07 -30.44 -23.17
C ASP A 637 3.82 -31.08 -23.81
N GLY A 638 2.66 -30.42 -23.69
CA GLY A 638 1.40 -30.76 -24.35
C GLY A 638 0.32 -31.34 -23.45
N TRP A 639 0.53 -31.37 -22.12
CA TRP A 639 -0.52 -31.50 -21.12
C TRP A 639 -0.84 -30.12 -20.53
N THR A 640 -2.12 -29.79 -20.36
CA THR A 640 -2.45 -28.55 -19.65
C THR A 640 -2.25 -28.71 -18.14
N ASP A 641 -1.82 -27.68 -17.41
CA ASP A 641 -1.71 -27.69 -15.94
C ASP A 641 -3.05 -28.05 -15.26
N ALA A 642 -4.18 -27.77 -15.91
CA ALA A 642 -5.50 -28.20 -15.50
C ALA A 642 -5.73 -29.74 -15.62
N GLU A 643 -5.11 -30.39 -16.60
CA GLU A 643 -5.10 -31.84 -16.77
C GLU A 643 -4.08 -32.49 -15.82
N GLU A 644 -2.87 -31.96 -15.68
CA GLU A 644 -1.85 -32.41 -14.74
C GLU A 644 -2.27 -32.35 -13.27
N ALA A 645 -2.89 -31.25 -12.86
CA ALA A 645 -3.50 -31.11 -11.53
C ALA A 645 -4.62 -32.13 -11.30
N GLY A 646 -5.24 -32.64 -12.37
CA GLY A 646 -6.17 -33.77 -12.36
C GLY A 646 -5.47 -35.14 -12.34
N CYS A 647 -4.34 -35.28 -13.03
CA CYS A 647 -3.64 -36.53 -13.33
C CYS A 647 -2.68 -37.04 -12.23
N GLY A 648 -2.89 -36.63 -10.98
CA GLY A 648 -2.08 -37.08 -9.83
C GLY A 648 -1.03 -36.07 -9.35
N SER A 649 -1.01 -34.86 -9.92
CA SER A 649 -0.13 -33.74 -9.55
C SER A 649 1.35 -33.97 -9.88
N THR A 650 1.63 -33.95 -11.18
CA THR A 650 2.93 -33.61 -11.79
C THR A 650 3.25 -32.11 -11.63
N ASP A 651 4.43 -31.67 -12.07
CA ASP A 651 4.95 -30.31 -11.87
C ASP A 651 4.89 -29.48 -13.19
N PRO A 652 3.89 -28.60 -13.41
CA PRO A 652 3.59 -27.96 -14.70
C PRO A 652 4.65 -26.98 -15.22
N LEU A 653 5.72 -26.78 -14.45
CA LEU A 653 6.86 -25.92 -14.80
C LEU A 653 8.06 -26.78 -15.24
N SER A 654 7.83 -27.99 -15.76
CA SER A 654 8.83 -29.03 -15.96
C SER A 654 8.40 -30.10 -16.99
N ALA A 655 8.65 -29.78 -18.28
CA ALA A 655 8.44 -30.56 -19.52
C ALA A 655 9.22 -31.90 -19.63
N SER A 656 9.31 -32.61 -18.51
CA SER A 656 9.98 -33.89 -18.29
C SER A 656 9.33 -34.70 -17.16
N ASP A 657 8.26 -34.19 -16.55
CA ASP A 657 7.46 -34.84 -15.50
C ASP A 657 6.00 -35.10 -15.97
N THR A 658 5.78 -35.37 -17.26
CA THR A 658 4.46 -35.70 -17.86
C THR A 658 3.63 -36.71 -17.05
N PRO A 659 2.30 -36.57 -16.99
CA PRO A 659 1.38 -37.63 -16.61
C PRO A 659 1.66 -38.99 -17.27
N LEU A 660 1.33 -40.07 -16.57
CA LEU A 660 1.34 -41.42 -17.15
C LEU A 660 0.04 -41.66 -17.92
N ASP A 661 0.20 -41.92 -19.22
CA ASP A 661 -0.79 -42.40 -20.18
C ASP A 661 -0.16 -43.68 -20.80
N THR A 662 -0.86 -44.82 -20.71
CA THR A 662 -0.28 -46.15 -20.96
C THR A 662 -0.69 -46.75 -22.30
N ASP A 663 -1.90 -46.46 -22.82
CA ASP A 663 -2.34 -46.88 -24.16
C ASP A 663 -2.05 -45.80 -25.25
N GLY A 664 -2.05 -44.51 -24.87
CA GLY A 664 -1.85 -43.35 -25.73
C GLY A 664 -3.13 -42.68 -26.26
N ASP A 665 -4.29 -42.86 -25.61
CA ASP A 665 -5.57 -42.20 -25.93
C ASP A 665 -5.54 -40.68 -25.68
N GLY A 666 -4.82 -40.24 -24.64
CA GLY A 666 -4.84 -38.88 -24.11
C GLY A 666 -5.59 -38.73 -22.77
N ALA A 667 -6.13 -39.81 -22.21
CA ALA A 667 -6.43 -39.91 -20.79
C ALA A 667 -5.20 -40.43 -20.03
N CYS A 668 -4.98 -39.91 -18.82
CA CYS A 668 -3.94 -40.44 -17.93
C CYS A 668 -4.51 -41.56 -17.04
N ASN A 669 -3.65 -42.49 -16.60
CA ASN A 669 -3.93 -43.64 -15.71
C ASN A 669 -4.52 -43.26 -14.31
N HIS A 670 -4.85 -42.00 -14.06
CA HIS A 670 -5.56 -41.55 -12.85
C HIS A 670 -7.04 -41.20 -13.09
N ILE A 671 -7.42 -40.94 -14.34
CA ILE A 671 -8.76 -40.50 -14.72
C ILE A 671 -9.41 -41.34 -15.81
N ASP A 672 -8.62 -42.19 -16.48
CA ASP A 672 -9.12 -43.26 -17.32
C ASP A 672 -9.82 -44.35 -16.48
N SER A 673 -10.28 -45.39 -17.15
CA SER A 673 -10.98 -46.55 -16.61
C SER A 673 -10.72 -47.84 -17.39
N ASP A 674 -9.89 -47.81 -18.43
CA ASP A 674 -9.46 -48.93 -19.30
C ASP A 674 -7.97 -48.70 -19.59
N ASP A 675 -7.15 -48.65 -18.52
CA ASP A 675 -5.78 -48.11 -18.44
C ASP A 675 -4.76 -48.65 -19.49
N ASP A 676 -5.09 -49.73 -20.23
CA ASP A 676 -4.28 -50.29 -21.32
C ASP A 676 -5.02 -50.55 -22.65
N GLY A 677 -6.33 -50.33 -22.71
CA GLY A 677 -7.15 -50.42 -23.92
C GLY A 677 -7.59 -51.85 -24.34
N ASP A 678 -7.85 -52.75 -23.40
CA ASP A 678 -8.34 -54.14 -23.63
C ASP A 678 -9.83 -54.22 -24.03
N ASP A 679 -10.61 -53.13 -23.87
CA ASP A 679 -12.10 -53.08 -23.77
C ASP A 679 -12.63 -53.62 -22.40
N VAL A 680 -11.85 -53.57 -21.31
CA VAL A 680 -12.23 -54.06 -19.95
C VAL A 680 -11.91 -53.05 -18.85
N ASP A 681 -12.95 -52.59 -18.12
CA ASP A 681 -12.78 -51.63 -17.01
C ASP A 681 -11.73 -52.11 -15.96
N ASP A 682 -10.78 -51.26 -15.47
CA ASP A 682 -9.72 -51.67 -14.50
C ASP A 682 -10.24 -52.28 -13.19
N VAL A 683 -11.51 -52.01 -12.86
CA VAL A 683 -12.20 -52.53 -11.68
C VAL A 683 -12.78 -53.94 -11.88
N LEU A 684 -12.66 -54.47 -13.09
CA LEU A 684 -13.01 -55.82 -13.51
C LEU A 684 -11.80 -56.60 -14.05
N ASP A 685 -10.77 -55.89 -14.53
CA ASP A 685 -9.52 -56.47 -14.99
C ASP A 685 -8.62 -57.00 -13.85
N ALA A 686 -7.86 -58.04 -14.14
CA ALA A 686 -6.84 -58.61 -13.25
C ALA A 686 -5.42 -58.05 -13.50
N PHE A 687 -5.14 -57.55 -14.71
CA PHE A 687 -3.87 -57.00 -15.14
C PHE A 687 -4.05 -55.65 -15.89
N PRO A 688 -4.58 -54.58 -15.26
CA PRO A 688 -5.00 -53.34 -15.95
C PRO A 688 -3.88 -52.45 -16.55
N LEU A 689 -2.72 -53.01 -16.89
CA LEU A 689 -1.56 -52.35 -17.50
C LEU A 689 -0.90 -53.26 -18.57
N GLU A 690 -1.55 -54.35 -18.96
CA GLU A 690 -1.07 -55.42 -19.85
C GLU A 690 -2.24 -55.94 -20.74
N ILE A 691 -2.57 -55.20 -21.82
CA ILE A 691 -3.52 -55.42 -22.96
C ILE A 691 -3.49 -56.82 -23.66
N CYS A 692 -2.85 -57.79 -23.03
CA CYS A 692 -2.70 -59.16 -23.47
C CYS A 692 -3.51 -60.15 -22.63
N ALA A 693 -4.01 -59.80 -21.44
CA ALA A 693 -4.74 -60.72 -20.55
C ALA A 693 -5.58 -59.99 -19.50
N SER A 694 -6.85 -60.37 -19.34
CA SER A 694 -7.81 -59.68 -18.45
C SER A 694 -8.60 -60.59 -17.50
N LEU A 695 -8.13 -61.83 -17.29
CA LEU A 695 -8.74 -62.83 -16.37
C LEU A 695 -7.67 -63.53 -15.54
N ASP A 696 -7.92 -63.64 -14.23
CA ASP A 696 -7.20 -64.43 -13.22
C ASP A 696 -8.26 -64.99 -12.25
N ARG A 697 -8.55 -66.30 -12.36
CA ARG A 697 -9.69 -66.95 -11.69
C ARG A 697 -9.43 -67.26 -10.21
N ASP A 698 -8.26 -67.79 -9.88
CA ASP A 698 -7.93 -68.26 -8.53
C ASP A 698 -7.21 -67.19 -7.69
N MET A 699 -6.66 -66.15 -8.34
CA MET A 699 -5.89 -65.02 -7.79
C MET A 699 -4.43 -65.34 -7.42
N ASP A 700 -3.79 -66.28 -8.13
CA ASP A 700 -2.34 -66.55 -8.12
C ASP A 700 -1.51 -65.42 -8.77
N GLY A 701 -2.02 -64.80 -9.84
CA GLY A 701 -1.32 -63.82 -10.67
C GLY A 701 -0.80 -64.33 -12.02
N MET A 702 -1.21 -65.52 -12.48
CA MET A 702 -1.14 -65.95 -13.88
C MET A 702 -2.52 -65.88 -14.53
N PRO A 703 -2.63 -65.50 -15.82
CA PRO A 703 -3.93 -65.42 -16.49
C PRO A 703 -4.47 -66.76 -17.00
N ASP A 704 -5.79 -67.00 -16.84
CA ASP A 704 -6.54 -68.13 -17.43
C ASP A 704 -6.26 -68.28 -18.94
N GLN A 705 -6.11 -67.14 -19.63
CA GLN A 705 -5.82 -67.07 -21.07
C GLN A 705 -5.30 -65.69 -21.47
N LEU A 706 -4.53 -65.64 -22.57
CA LEU A 706 -4.19 -64.38 -23.22
C LEU A 706 -5.32 -63.93 -24.16
N THR A 707 -5.94 -62.79 -23.86
CA THR A 707 -7.04 -62.15 -24.60
C THR A 707 -6.72 -61.98 -26.10
N VAL A 708 -5.46 -61.65 -26.42
CA VAL A 708 -5.00 -61.36 -27.80
C VAL A 708 -4.02 -62.43 -28.33
N PRO A 709 -4.41 -63.28 -29.31
CA PRO A 709 -3.54 -64.34 -29.84
C PRO A 709 -2.25 -63.84 -30.51
N GLY A 710 -1.13 -63.99 -29.80
CA GLY A 710 0.20 -63.53 -30.25
C GLY A 710 0.61 -62.14 -29.75
N CYS A 711 -0.06 -61.64 -28.70
CA CYS A 711 0.33 -60.44 -27.95
C CYS A 711 1.76 -60.55 -27.39
N PRO A 712 2.56 -59.47 -27.35
CA PRO A 712 3.98 -59.52 -27.01
C PRO A 712 4.28 -59.43 -25.49
N THR A 713 3.43 -60.02 -24.63
CA THR A 713 3.64 -60.06 -23.17
C THR A 713 4.72 -61.08 -22.75
N SER A 714 5.13 -60.99 -21.47
CA SER A 714 5.95 -61.99 -20.78
C SER A 714 5.17 -62.84 -19.77
N LEU A 715 3.87 -62.60 -19.60
CA LEU A 715 2.96 -63.47 -18.85
C LEU A 715 2.96 -64.90 -19.42
N LEU A 716 2.73 -65.86 -18.54
CA LEU A 716 2.51 -67.27 -18.87
C LEU A 716 1.04 -67.57 -18.53
N VAL A 717 0.35 -68.28 -19.41
CA VAL A 717 -0.97 -68.84 -19.09
C VAL A 717 -0.80 -69.89 -18.00
N ASP A 718 -1.78 -70.01 -17.10
CA ASP A 718 -1.80 -71.05 -16.10
C ASP A 718 -2.03 -72.46 -16.72
N SER A 719 -2.15 -73.48 -15.87
CA SER A 719 -2.31 -74.89 -16.26
C SER A 719 -3.07 -75.74 -15.23
N ASP A 720 -3.70 -75.10 -14.24
CA ASP A 720 -4.46 -75.65 -13.11
C ASP A 720 -5.50 -74.56 -12.72
N ASP A 721 -6.32 -74.13 -13.70
CA ASP A 721 -7.14 -72.89 -13.71
C ASP A 721 -8.07 -72.68 -12.48
N ASP A 722 -8.29 -73.72 -11.66
CA ASP A 722 -9.09 -73.67 -10.41
C ASP A 722 -8.35 -74.16 -9.13
N ASN A 723 -7.07 -74.51 -9.26
CA ASN A 723 -6.10 -74.87 -8.23
C ASN A 723 -6.49 -76.07 -7.35
N ASP A 724 -7.10 -77.09 -7.95
CA ASP A 724 -7.45 -78.36 -7.30
C ASP A 724 -6.26 -79.33 -7.20
N GLY A 725 -5.30 -79.23 -8.15
CA GLY A 725 -4.13 -80.09 -8.27
C GLY A 725 -4.14 -81.07 -9.44
N VAL A 726 -5.17 -81.06 -10.28
CA VAL A 726 -5.25 -81.72 -11.60
C VAL A 726 -5.08 -80.65 -12.69
N LEU A 727 -4.25 -80.91 -13.69
CA LEU A 727 -3.99 -79.95 -14.77
C LEU A 727 -5.15 -79.91 -15.77
N ASP A 728 -5.46 -78.75 -16.39
CA ASP A 728 -6.59 -78.60 -17.34
C ASP A 728 -6.56 -79.54 -18.56
N ALA A 729 -5.41 -80.16 -18.83
CA ALA A 729 -5.23 -81.14 -19.90
C ALA A 729 -5.70 -82.56 -19.53
N ASP A 730 -5.75 -82.86 -18.22
CA ASP A 730 -6.06 -84.17 -17.63
C ASP A 730 -7.34 -84.10 -16.74
N ASP A 731 -7.89 -82.90 -16.46
CA ASP A 731 -9.15 -82.70 -15.73
C ASP A 731 -10.43 -82.78 -16.60
N VAL A 732 -11.58 -83.04 -15.96
CA VAL A 732 -12.91 -83.20 -16.57
C VAL A 732 -13.70 -81.89 -16.72
N ASP A 733 -13.55 -80.93 -15.81
CA ASP A 733 -14.19 -79.60 -15.84
C ASP A 733 -13.25 -78.55 -15.20
N PRO A 734 -12.16 -78.12 -15.88
CA PRO A 734 -11.01 -77.36 -15.33
C PRO A 734 -11.27 -75.94 -14.79
N LEU A 735 -12.49 -75.66 -14.33
CA LEU A 735 -12.93 -74.36 -13.82
C LEU A 735 -13.79 -74.55 -12.55
N ASP A 736 -13.79 -75.75 -11.94
CA ASP A 736 -14.72 -76.24 -10.94
C ASP A 736 -14.08 -77.31 -10.01
N SER A 737 -13.09 -76.91 -9.19
CA SER A 737 -12.30 -77.69 -8.20
C SER A 737 -13.05 -78.52 -7.12
N ASP A 738 -14.34 -78.79 -7.34
CA ASP A 738 -15.08 -79.91 -6.74
C ASP A 738 -15.07 -81.18 -7.66
N VAL A 739 -14.44 -81.15 -8.84
CA VAL A 739 -14.33 -82.24 -9.85
C VAL A 739 -12.86 -82.56 -10.10
N GLY A 740 -12.49 -83.84 -10.20
CA GLY A 740 -11.14 -84.26 -10.60
C GLY A 740 -11.09 -84.99 -11.96
N GLY A 741 -9.88 -85.40 -12.35
CA GLY A 741 -9.58 -86.09 -13.62
C GLY A 741 -10.23 -87.47 -13.85
N ASP A 742 -9.99 -88.02 -15.05
CA ASP A 742 -10.63 -89.22 -15.65
C ASP A 742 -9.54 -90.23 -16.09
N SER A 743 -9.22 -91.19 -15.23
CA SER A 743 -8.03 -92.06 -15.36
C SER A 743 -8.10 -93.08 -16.51
N ASP A 744 -9.28 -93.60 -16.85
CA ASP A 744 -9.45 -94.54 -17.97
C ASP A 744 -9.90 -93.87 -19.29
N GLY A 745 -10.49 -92.67 -19.22
CA GLY A 745 -10.98 -91.90 -20.36
C GLY A 745 -12.41 -92.25 -20.81
N ASP A 746 -13.25 -92.82 -19.95
CA ASP A 746 -14.69 -93.06 -20.17
C ASP A 746 -15.49 -91.75 -20.25
N GLY A 747 -15.03 -90.70 -19.55
CA GLY A 747 -15.77 -89.45 -19.36
C GLY A 747 -16.52 -89.37 -18.03
N LYS A 748 -16.04 -90.07 -16.99
CA LYS A 748 -16.43 -89.87 -15.60
C LYS A 748 -15.19 -89.49 -14.79
N PRO A 749 -15.32 -88.57 -13.82
CA PRO A 749 -14.21 -88.23 -12.93
C PRO A 749 -13.99 -89.31 -11.86
N ASP A 750 -12.72 -89.62 -11.60
CA ASP A 750 -12.22 -90.52 -10.55
C ASP A 750 -12.75 -90.11 -9.17
N TRP A 751 -12.95 -88.81 -8.96
CA TRP A 751 -13.55 -88.27 -7.74
C TRP A 751 -14.40 -87.02 -7.97
N VAL A 752 -15.42 -86.86 -7.12
CA VAL A 752 -16.30 -85.68 -7.10
C VAL A 752 -16.60 -85.28 -5.67
N THR A 753 -16.44 -83.99 -5.34
CA THR A 753 -16.80 -83.45 -4.02
C THR A 753 -17.80 -82.27 -4.10
N GLY A 754 -17.68 -81.31 -3.17
CA GLY A 754 -18.67 -80.30 -2.75
C GLY A 754 -20.06 -80.35 -3.40
N ASP A 755 -20.34 -79.43 -4.32
CA ASP A 755 -21.63 -79.29 -5.01
C ASP A 755 -21.68 -80.02 -6.37
N ALA A 756 -20.50 -80.31 -6.94
CA ALA A 756 -20.34 -81.12 -8.15
C ALA A 756 -20.93 -82.54 -8.01
N THR A 757 -21.03 -83.10 -6.79
CA THR A 757 -21.77 -84.35 -6.50
C THR A 757 -23.27 -84.32 -6.88
N SER A 758 -23.79 -83.18 -7.33
CA SER A 758 -25.15 -83.03 -7.89
C SER A 758 -25.19 -82.88 -9.42
N ARG A 759 -24.03 -82.81 -10.07
CA ARG A 759 -23.80 -82.53 -11.50
C ARG A 759 -23.11 -83.71 -12.20
N TYR A 760 -22.10 -84.30 -11.56
CA TYR A 760 -21.32 -85.43 -12.04
C TYR A 760 -21.59 -86.70 -11.22
N ASP A 761 -21.57 -87.85 -11.88
CA ASP A 761 -21.56 -89.18 -11.25
C ASP A 761 -20.08 -89.66 -11.26
N GLN A 762 -19.46 -89.81 -10.09
CA GLN A 762 -18.13 -90.43 -9.91
C GLN A 762 -18.14 -91.88 -10.48
N ASP A 763 -16.99 -92.38 -10.93
CA ASP A 763 -16.89 -93.79 -11.33
C ASP A 763 -16.79 -94.78 -10.15
N SER A 764 -16.48 -96.04 -10.45
CA SER A 764 -16.54 -97.19 -9.54
C SER A 764 -15.71 -98.42 -9.98
N ASP A 765 -14.85 -98.21 -10.97
CA ASP A 765 -13.94 -99.16 -11.65
C ASP A 765 -12.91 -98.24 -12.36
N ASP A 766 -12.26 -97.34 -11.59
CA ASP A 766 -11.63 -96.09 -12.08
C ASP A 766 -10.52 -96.27 -13.16
N ASP A 767 -10.00 -97.49 -13.33
CA ASP A 767 -9.05 -97.86 -14.39
C ASP A 767 -9.56 -98.90 -15.42
N ASN A 768 -10.78 -99.42 -15.20
CA ASN A 768 -11.45 -100.47 -15.98
C ASN A 768 -10.68 -101.81 -16.13
N ASP A 769 -9.85 -102.20 -15.16
CA ASP A 769 -9.36 -103.60 -15.00
C ASP A 769 -10.53 -104.60 -14.96
N GLY A 770 -11.62 -104.22 -14.28
CA GLY A 770 -12.78 -105.05 -13.98
C GLY A 770 -12.84 -105.55 -12.53
N VAL A 771 -12.02 -104.99 -11.64
CA VAL A 771 -12.16 -105.02 -10.18
C VAL A 771 -12.54 -103.61 -9.71
N LEU A 772 -13.64 -103.50 -8.98
CA LEU A 772 -14.16 -102.23 -8.49
C LEU A 772 -13.24 -101.67 -7.38
N ASP A 773 -12.97 -100.37 -7.35
CA ASP A 773 -12.10 -99.64 -6.39
C ASP A 773 -12.30 -100.03 -4.92
N VAL A 774 -13.54 -100.38 -4.55
CA VAL A 774 -13.92 -100.78 -3.19
C VAL A 774 -13.44 -102.19 -2.77
N ASP A 775 -13.07 -103.02 -3.73
CA ASP A 775 -12.50 -104.36 -3.58
C ASP A 775 -11.07 -104.44 -4.18
N ASP A 776 -10.53 -103.33 -4.74
CA ASP A 776 -9.16 -103.21 -5.29
C ASP A 776 -8.15 -102.60 -4.30
N ALA A 777 -6.86 -102.75 -4.59
CA ALA A 777 -5.74 -102.16 -3.85
C ALA A 777 -5.13 -100.92 -4.55
N PHE A 778 -5.19 -100.83 -5.88
CA PHE A 778 -4.60 -99.75 -6.68
C PHE A 778 -5.56 -99.25 -7.80
N PRO A 779 -6.73 -98.66 -7.48
CA PRO A 779 -7.82 -98.45 -8.44
C PRO A 779 -7.54 -97.60 -9.70
N LEU A 780 -6.38 -96.96 -9.79
CA LEU A 780 -5.96 -96.09 -10.90
C LEU A 780 -4.85 -96.74 -11.75
N VAL A 781 -4.65 -98.07 -11.64
CA VAL A 781 -3.49 -98.81 -12.19
C VAL A 781 -3.93 -100.21 -12.69
N PRO A 782 -4.38 -100.33 -13.96
CA PRO A 782 -5.15 -101.48 -14.46
C PRO A 782 -4.29 -102.72 -14.82
N THR A 783 -3.35 -103.03 -13.94
CA THR A 783 -2.45 -104.19 -13.98
C THR A 783 -2.16 -104.78 -12.59
N GLU A 784 -2.57 -104.13 -11.50
CA GLU A 784 -2.29 -104.55 -10.13
C GLU A 784 -3.54 -104.45 -9.25
N SER A 785 -4.21 -105.58 -9.00
CA SER A 785 -5.47 -105.64 -8.23
C SER A 785 -5.40 -106.53 -6.97
N VAL A 786 -4.18 -106.93 -6.57
CA VAL A 786 -3.90 -107.72 -5.37
C VAL A 786 -2.59 -107.25 -4.73
N ASP A 787 -2.60 -107.15 -3.41
CA ASP A 787 -1.47 -106.90 -2.51
C ASP A 787 -1.57 -107.95 -1.39
N SER A 788 -0.74 -108.99 -1.47
CA SER A 788 -0.89 -110.22 -0.67
C SER A 788 -0.34 -110.13 0.77
N ASP A 789 0.65 -109.27 1.04
CA ASP A 789 1.20 -109.04 2.39
C ASP A 789 0.65 -107.74 3.04
N GLY A 790 0.36 -106.71 2.23
CA GLY A 790 -0.10 -105.38 2.64
C GLY A 790 0.95 -104.26 2.62
N ASP A 791 2.04 -104.39 1.86
CA ASP A 791 3.13 -103.40 1.71
C ASP A 791 2.67 -102.11 0.99
N GLY A 792 1.82 -102.24 -0.04
CA GLY A 792 1.52 -101.17 -1.00
C GLY A 792 2.26 -101.28 -2.35
N ILE A 793 2.73 -102.48 -2.71
CA ILE A 793 3.12 -102.88 -4.07
C ILE A 793 2.23 -104.07 -4.49
N GLY A 794 1.84 -104.15 -5.76
CA GLY A 794 0.97 -105.23 -6.25
C GLY A 794 1.74 -106.51 -6.63
N ASP A 795 1.10 -107.67 -6.44
CA ASP A 795 1.63 -109.03 -6.64
C ASP A 795 2.24 -109.30 -8.04
N ASN A 796 1.96 -108.51 -9.09
CA ASN A 796 2.58 -108.72 -10.41
C ASN A 796 3.88 -107.90 -10.60
N THR A 797 4.18 -106.99 -9.67
CA THR A 797 5.36 -106.13 -9.65
C THR A 797 6.29 -106.42 -8.46
N ASP A 798 5.77 -106.97 -7.36
CA ASP A 798 6.62 -107.47 -6.27
C ASP A 798 7.36 -108.78 -6.65
N THR A 799 8.18 -109.26 -5.72
CA THR A 799 9.18 -110.32 -5.90
C THR A 799 9.48 -111.09 -4.60
N ASP A 800 8.66 -110.93 -3.55
CA ASP A 800 8.68 -111.69 -2.29
C ASP A 800 7.24 -111.63 -1.72
N ASP A 801 6.24 -112.07 -2.51
CA ASP A 801 4.77 -111.80 -2.38
C ASP A 801 4.10 -112.11 -1.00
N ASP A 802 4.86 -112.54 0.01
CA ASP A 802 4.40 -112.76 1.39
C ASP A 802 5.34 -112.26 2.52
N ASP A 803 6.46 -111.57 2.20
CA ASP A 803 7.53 -111.07 3.11
C ASP A 803 8.03 -112.10 4.16
N ASP A 804 8.06 -113.40 3.83
CA ASP A 804 8.78 -114.39 4.64
C ASP A 804 10.31 -114.35 4.45
N GLY A 805 10.75 -113.63 3.41
CA GLY A 805 12.13 -113.21 3.14
C GLY A 805 12.85 -114.14 2.17
N TRP A 806 12.10 -114.75 1.25
CA TRP A 806 12.57 -115.61 0.18
C TRP A 806 11.76 -115.35 -1.10
N SER A 807 12.29 -114.49 -1.96
CA SER A 807 11.70 -114.20 -3.27
C SER A 807 11.10 -115.42 -4.00
N ASP A 808 9.91 -115.26 -4.56
CA ASP A 808 9.07 -116.27 -5.24
C ASP A 808 9.84 -117.12 -6.27
N TYR A 809 10.84 -116.56 -6.94
CA TYR A 809 11.74 -117.31 -7.80
C TYR A 809 12.53 -118.41 -7.07
N ASP A 810 13.15 -118.08 -5.94
CA ASP A 810 13.96 -118.99 -5.13
C ASP A 810 13.08 -119.95 -4.32
N GLU A 811 11.95 -119.49 -3.77
CA GLU A 811 10.83 -120.31 -3.27
C GLU A 811 10.45 -121.41 -4.29
N THR A 812 10.14 -121.01 -5.52
CA THR A 812 9.76 -121.92 -6.61
C THR A 812 10.88 -122.90 -6.99
N GLN A 813 12.16 -122.53 -6.85
CA GLN A 813 13.29 -123.44 -7.11
C GLN A 813 13.56 -124.40 -5.94
N CYS A 814 13.38 -123.93 -4.70
CA CYS A 814 13.57 -124.68 -3.46
C CYS A 814 12.35 -125.54 -3.08
N ASN A 815 11.23 -125.32 -3.79
CA ASN A 815 10.00 -126.10 -3.83
C ASN A 815 9.00 -125.82 -2.69
N SER A 816 8.88 -124.55 -2.29
CA SER A 816 7.87 -123.96 -1.40
C SER A 816 6.78 -123.20 -2.20
N ASP A 817 6.04 -122.25 -1.62
CA ASP A 817 4.76 -121.70 -2.11
C ASP A 817 4.59 -120.22 -1.69
N PRO A 818 4.96 -119.24 -2.54
CA PRO A 818 5.34 -117.87 -2.13
C PRO A 818 4.19 -116.90 -1.83
N LEU A 819 3.00 -117.42 -1.54
CA LEU A 819 1.83 -116.66 -1.09
C LEU A 819 1.40 -117.15 0.31
N VAL A 820 2.32 -117.77 1.06
CA VAL A 820 2.09 -118.54 2.28
C VAL A 820 3.34 -118.48 3.20
N PRO A 821 3.49 -117.42 4.04
CA PRO A 821 4.76 -117.00 4.67
C PRO A 821 5.22 -117.86 5.86
N THR A 822 5.26 -119.17 5.64
CA THR A 822 5.52 -120.22 6.62
C THR A 822 6.09 -121.52 6.03
N ASP A 823 6.21 -121.69 4.70
CA ASP A 823 6.75 -122.93 4.09
C ASP A 823 8.25 -122.85 3.71
N ILE A 824 8.95 -121.77 4.10
CA ILE A 824 10.37 -121.43 3.89
C ILE A 824 11.32 -122.50 3.28
N PRO A 825 12.20 -122.11 2.33
CA PRO A 825 13.24 -122.95 1.79
C PRO A 825 14.17 -123.54 2.86
N ARG A 826 14.64 -124.77 2.60
CA ARG A 826 15.53 -125.47 3.51
C ARG A 826 17.00 -125.15 3.25
N ASP A 827 17.52 -124.23 4.05
CA ASP A 827 18.96 -123.96 4.21
C ASP A 827 19.48 -124.57 5.54
N ALA A 828 20.43 -125.52 5.44
CA ALA A 828 20.97 -126.27 6.57
C ALA A 828 22.22 -125.66 7.25
N ASP A 829 23.01 -124.79 6.60
CA ASP A 829 24.21 -124.17 7.20
C ASP A 829 24.17 -122.63 7.32
N LYS A 830 23.13 -122.02 6.75
CA LYS A 830 22.65 -120.65 6.93
C LYS A 830 23.47 -119.59 6.19
N ASP A 831 23.69 -119.85 4.90
CA ASP A 831 24.41 -118.97 3.97
C ASP A 831 23.48 -118.09 3.11
N GLY A 832 22.18 -118.42 3.02
CA GLY A 832 21.20 -117.72 2.19
C GLY A 832 20.82 -118.46 0.91
N THR A 833 21.44 -119.62 0.63
CA THR A 833 21.08 -120.50 -0.48
C THR A 833 20.50 -121.81 0.06
N CYS A 834 19.38 -122.31 -0.49
CA CYS A 834 18.82 -123.59 -0.02
C CYS A 834 19.69 -124.80 -0.44
N ASP A 835 19.65 -125.88 0.35
CA ASP A 835 20.46 -127.12 0.21
C ASP A 835 20.50 -127.71 -1.22
N VAL A 836 19.50 -127.40 -2.03
CA VAL A 836 19.30 -127.91 -3.40
C VAL A 836 20.18 -127.16 -4.42
N MET A 837 20.39 -125.86 -4.23
CA MET A 837 20.97 -124.95 -5.23
C MET A 837 22.50 -124.83 -5.15
N GLU A 838 23.11 -125.03 -3.97
CA GLU A 838 24.57 -124.97 -3.73
C GLU A 838 25.43 -125.76 -4.74
N SER A 839 24.92 -126.89 -5.25
CA SER A 839 25.74 -127.97 -5.82
C SER A 839 26.40 -127.67 -7.19
N SER A 840 26.37 -126.42 -7.68
CA SER A 840 26.70 -126.08 -9.08
C SER A 840 27.48 -124.76 -9.35
N LEU A 841 28.10 -124.15 -8.33
CA LEU A 841 28.88 -122.89 -8.39
C LEU A 841 29.71 -122.59 -9.68
N SER A 842 29.29 -121.58 -10.49
CA SER A 842 30.21 -120.60 -11.17
C SER A 842 29.55 -119.44 -11.98
N PHE A 843 29.93 -118.18 -11.65
CA PHE A 843 30.28 -117.01 -12.55
C PHE A 843 29.34 -115.77 -12.81
N GLU A 844 29.72 -114.58 -12.27
CA GLU A 844 29.53 -113.12 -12.69
C GLU A 844 28.10 -112.43 -12.75
N SER A 845 27.83 -111.10 -12.55
CA SER A 845 28.54 -109.90 -11.97
C SER A 845 27.75 -108.51 -12.03
N TYR A 846 28.06 -107.50 -11.14
CA TYR A 846 27.92 -105.99 -11.25
C TYR A 846 26.59 -105.22 -10.91
N ALA A 847 26.46 -103.90 -10.54
CA ALA A 847 27.32 -102.81 -9.91
C ALA A 847 26.50 -101.47 -9.48
N PRO A 848 27.00 -100.20 -9.22
CA PRO A 848 26.57 -99.36 -8.03
C PRO A 848 26.52 -97.75 -8.01
N ILE A 849 25.82 -97.12 -7.01
CA ILE A 849 26.13 -95.86 -6.22
C ILE A 849 26.06 -94.39 -6.84
N VAL A 850 25.88 -93.23 -6.14
CA VAL A 850 25.01 -92.68 -5.02
C VAL A 850 25.37 -91.21 -4.51
N VAL A 851 24.35 -90.33 -4.26
CA VAL A 851 24.11 -89.10 -3.36
C VAL A 851 25.24 -88.17 -2.77
N VAL A 852 24.96 -86.85 -2.50
CA VAL A 852 25.30 -86.07 -1.24
C VAL A 852 24.88 -84.56 -1.18
N LEU A 853 24.53 -84.07 0.03
CA LEU A 853 24.25 -82.65 0.43
C LEU A 853 24.91 -82.35 1.82
N VAL A 854 24.87 -81.09 2.30
CA VAL A 854 25.20 -80.58 3.67
C VAL A 854 26.66 -80.20 3.97
N LEU A 855 26.91 -78.95 4.43
CA LEU A 855 27.63 -78.60 5.68
C LEU A 855 27.78 -77.08 5.98
N VAL A 856 27.40 -76.69 7.22
CA VAL A 856 27.88 -75.56 8.07
C VAL A 856 27.37 -74.13 7.85
N LEU A 857 26.79 -73.58 8.93
CA LEU A 857 26.52 -72.16 9.24
C LEU A 857 27.42 -71.65 10.41
N ALA A 858 27.39 -70.33 10.63
CA ALA A 858 27.53 -69.61 11.92
C ALA A 858 28.90 -69.03 12.41
N ALA A 859 29.01 -67.69 12.42
CA ALA A 859 29.64 -66.80 13.43
C ALA A 859 29.41 -65.31 13.04
N GLY A 860 29.32 -64.28 13.91
CA GLY A 860 29.30 -64.28 15.39
C GLY A 860 29.56 -62.92 16.11
N MET A 861 28.62 -61.96 16.05
CA MET A 861 28.37 -60.83 17.00
C MET A 861 29.42 -59.71 17.36
N ALA A 862 28.90 -58.46 17.47
CA ALA A 862 29.13 -57.43 18.53
C ALA A 862 30.05 -56.18 18.34
N LEU A 863 29.70 -55.13 19.12
CA LEU A 863 30.51 -53.98 19.66
C LEU A 863 30.55 -52.58 18.99
N SER A 864 29.47 -51.81 19.20
CA SER A 864 29.38 -50.42 19.74
C SER A 864 30.49 -49.36 19.50
N ALA A 865 30.09 -48.29 18.78
CA ALA A 865 30.33 -46.85 19.00
C ALA A 865 31.73 -46.29 19.38
N ARG A 866 32.28 -45.39 18.52
CA ARG A 866 33.07 -44.23 18.98
C ARG A 866 33.09 -43.02 18.03
N MET A 867 33.20 -41.86 18.66
CA MET A 867 33.30 -40.48 18.15
C MET A 867 34.28 -40.24 16.98
N GLY A 868 33.88 -39.37 16.04
CA GLY A 868 34.43 -38.00 16.01
C GLY A 868 35.60 -37.64 15.09
N GLN A 869 35.26 -37.16 13.88
CA GLN A 869 35.91 -36.10 13.09
C GLN A 869 37.32 -36.25 12.46
N LYS A 870 37.39 -35.67 11.23
CA LYS A 870 38.54 -35.10 10.49
C LYS A 870 39.53 -36.04 9.76
N SER A 871 39.26 -36.13 8.45
CA SER A 871 40.17 -35.77 7.34
C SER A 871 41.53 -36.47 7.19
N PHE A 872 41.69 -37.20 6.08
CA PHE A 872 42.59 -36.80 5.00
C PHE A 872 42.14 -37.42 3.65
N THR A 873 42.46 -36.76 2.53
CA THR A 873 42.06 -37.17 1.17
C THR A 873 42.99 -38.19 0.51
N PRO A 874 42.48 -38.99 -0.44
CA PRO A 874 43.26 -39.49 -1.57
C PRO A 874 42.59 -39.25 -2.95
N THR A 875 43.39 -39.06 -4.00
CA THR A 875 42.94 -38.76 -5.39
C THR A 875 43.28 -39.88 -6.37
N VAL A 876 42.29 -40.45 -7.08
CA VAL A 876 42.45 -41.43 -8.18
C VAL A 876 41.15 -41.45 -9.03
N PRO A 877 41.15 -41.94 -10.29
CA PRO A 877 41.73 -41.42 -11.54
C PRO A 877 40.65 -40.92 -12.55
N PRO A 878 41.00 -40.39 -13.74
CA PRO A 878 40.02 -39.89 -14.73
C PRO A 878 39.40 -40.97 -15.66
N SER A 879 38.33 -40.58 -16.35
CA SER A 879 37.46 -41.38 -17.22
C SER A 879 38.09 -41.92 -18.52
N PRO A 880 37.56 -43.01 -19.11
CA PRO A 880 37.92 -43.48 -20.46
C PRO A 880 37.17 -42.73 -21.59
N PRO A 881 37.73 -42.67 -22.82
CA PRO A 881 37.11 -42.00 -23.96
C PRO A 881 36.34 -42.93 -24.93
N PRO A 882 35.36 -42.42 -25.70
CA PRO A 882 34.82 -43.07 -26.89
C PRO A 882 35.80 -43.10 -28.10
N LEU A 883 35.47 -43.91 -29.10
CA LEU A 883 36.20 -44.13 -30.37
C LEU A 883 35.16 -44.33 -31.53
N PRO A 884 35.51 -44.30 -32.83
CA PRO A 884 35.95 -43.10 -33.55
C PRO A 884 35.46 -42.99 -35.03
N LEU A 885 35.14 -41.78 -35.52
CA LEU A 885 35.15 -41.42 -36.95
C LEU A 885 35.79 -40.02 -37.08
N LYS A 886 36.81 -39.74 -37.93
CA LYS A 886 36.90 -39.77 -39.40
C LYS A 886 35.91 -38.80 -40.09
N GLU A 887 36.32 -37.92 -41.00
CA GLU A 887 37.66 -37.51 -41.49
C GLU A 887 37.50 -36.30 -42.44
N GLU A 888 38.47 -35.37 -42.51
CA GLU A 888 38.75 -34.43 -43.63
C GLU A 888 37.61 -33.41 -44.03
N ASP A 889 37.84 -32.21 -44.57
CA ASP A 889 39.04 -31.37 -44.71
C ASP A 889 38.63 -29.89 -45.00
N GLU A 890 39.62 -28.97 -45.01
CA GLU A 890 39.78 -27.67 -45.74
C GLU A 890 38.51 -26.81 -46.08
N ASP A 891 38.50 -25.48 -45.92
CA ASP A 891 39.57 -24.47 -46.08
C ASP A 891 39.25 -23.18 -45.26
#